data_AF-A0A661D3P2-F1
#
_entry.id   AF-A0A661D3P2-F1
#
_cell.length_a   1.000
_cell.length_b   1.000
_cell.length_c   1.000
_cell.angle_alpha   90.00
_cell.angle_beta   90.00
_cell.angle_gamma   90.00
#
_symmetry.space_group_name_H-M   'P 1'
#
loop_
_entity.id
_entity.type
_entity.pdbx_description
1 polymer ?
#
loop_
_entity_poly.entity_id
_entity_poly.type
_entity_poly.pdbx_seq_one_letter_code
_entity_poly.pdbx_strand_id
1 'polypeptide(L)'
;MGLSAMRYPRRTSATKWCVRCRAMKCHERWVLQGHHSPVLHADFSPDGSTVVTASEAGEVCLWESNNGKLLQVFYEHAKRVNHVAFSPDSQQVITASWDGTACLWEAHTGLWRHRLVGHVEGINRAVFSPNGLRIVTASKDNTAGIWEVSSGKLLYTLKGHSDDVNHAAFSPDGLLVVTASKDNTACLWEADTGKLCQTLVGHSDHMQYACFSPDGSLVVTASKDKTACLWETHSGQLLHTLNGHQAEVSHALFSPDGQFVATASQDNTARLWAAHSGQCLHTLDEHQDGVYRVAFSPDSSLVVTASDDHTARLWDVASGKVRHILAGHTDWVSQAAFSPDGQHVITSSWDHTARLWAVSSDLIRVLKGHHDEVSYAAFSGANMVTVSKDHTARLWEAASGKPLCTLVGHTDWISHAAFSLDGARIVTASADKTARLWDAHTGQHLYTLEGHSDRVYRVAFSPDGNQMLTASFDNSAGLWDANSGKLLDKLAGHQRGISYAGFSPDGSLIITASFDNTACLWQADSRKRLHQLQGHTIGVSYAAFSPDGTKVVTTSFDTTACLWAVQSGQLLHRLTGHFAPISHAAFNLDSTKIVTASADKTAQLWDVQSGQRIHKLVGHTKGVVHAAFSPDGSLIVTSSQDHTARLWEVQSGQGLMSVVLGGHTDTVFQVTFSPDGRQLVTVSADNTARLWSMFPTTQALIDYANRNVPRCLSSQQRQQFFLSDSDTQTLIAEGERLAQNGQFDAAIIKYKAARQLTHCFKCDPEDTVKQIAASEQVNKGRTDAVQGQIDAAIVAFNNAQQIDSRVKLEPEYYARKLAAAKRVDKGQT
;
A
#
# COMPACT_ATOMS: atom_id res chain seq x y z
N MET A 1 -40.24 48.81 40.06
CA MET A 1 -38.79 48.46 40.03
C MET A 1 -38.56 47.34 41.04
N GLY A 2 -37.79 46.30 40.72
CA GLY A 2 -37.59 45.17 41.62
C GLY A 2 -36.39 44.31 41.21
N LEU A 3 -35.25 44.55 41.83
CA LEU A 3 -34.05 43.71 41.71
C LEU A 3 -34.02 42.75 42.91
N SER A 4 -34.20 41.46 42.67
CA SER A 4 -34.09 40.41 43.69
C SER A 4 -32.73 39.72 43.62
N ALA A 5 -31.84 40.04 44.55
CA ALA A 5 -30.64 39.23 44.78
C ALA A 5 -30.99 37.97 45.58
N MET A 6 -30.37 36.83 45.26
CA MET A 6 -30.39 35.62 46.09
C MET A 6 -28.98 35.07 46.30
N ARG A 7 -28.76 34.45 47.47
CA ARG A 7 -27.52 33.76 47.84
C ARG A 7 -27.69 32.24 47.81
N TYR A 8 -26.62 31.55 47.46
CA TYR A 8 -26.33 30.11 47.53
C TYR A 8 -26.97 29.33 48.71
N PRO A 9 -27.24 28.01 48.54
CA PRO A 9 -26.23 27.02 48.93
C PRO A 9 -26.09 25.71 48.11
N ARG A 10 -24.82 25.26 47.98
CA ARG A 10 -24.28 23.86 48.02
C ARG A 10 -24.70 22.76 47.01
N ARG A 11 -23.69 22.33 46.24
CA ARG A 11 -23.27 20.94 45.86
C ARG A 11 -24.32 19.80 45.79
N THR A 12 -24.45 19.20 44.60
CA THR A 12 -24.52 17.72 44.42
C THR A 12 -23.75 17.27 43.16
N SER A 13 -23.02 16.15 43.29
CA SER A 13 -22.48 15.24 42.25
C SER A 13 -22.39 15.70 40.77
N ALA A 14 -21.24 16.23 40.37
CA ALA A 14 -20.84 16.34 38.95
C ALA A 14 -19.94 15.15 38.53
N THR A 15 -20.48 13.93 38.57
CA THR A 15 -19.75 12.69 38.24
C THR A 15 -20.53 11.77 37.30
N LYS A 16 -20.88 12.30 36.12
CA LYS A 16 -21.07 11.50 34.90
C LYS A 16 -20.01 11.90 33.88
N TRP A 17 -18.77 11.45 34.11
CA TRP A 17 -17.73 11.51 33.09
C TRP A 17 -18.14 10.66 31.89
N CYS A 18 -18.01 11.19 30.68
CA CYS A 18 -18.39 10.48 29.46
C CYS A 18 -17.32 9.45 29.08
N VAL A 19 -17.57 8.18 29.38
CA VAL A 19 -16.61 7.06 29.19
C VAL A 19 -16.54 6.61 27.71
N ARG A 20 -16.54 7.54 26.76
CA ARG A 20 -16.53 7.26 25.30
C ARG A 20 -15.56 8.08 24.46
N CYS A 21 -14.74 8.94 25.06
CA CYS A 21 -13.66 9.63 24.35
C CYS A 21 -12.30 9.25 24.95
N ARG A 22 -11.54 8.39 24.26
CA ARG A 22 -10.10 8.16 24.50
C ARG A 22 -9.36 8.20 23.17
N ALA A 23 -8.41 9.12 23.06
CA ALA A 23 -7.34 9.06 22.06
C ALA A 23 -6.42 7.85 22.36
N MET A 24 -5.75 7.14 21.44
CA MET A 24 -5.08 7.58 20.19
C MET A 24 -4.03 8.70 20.49
N LYS A 25 -2.90 8.48 21.23
CA LYS A 25 -2.12 9.52 22.01
C LYS A 25 -0.58 9.82 21.73
N CYS A 26 0.41 9.71 22.66
CA CYS A 26 1.81 10.32 22.56
C CYS A 26 3.16 9.55 22.86
N HIS A 27 3.53 9.06 24.07
CA HIS A 27 4.93 8.63 24.52
C HIS A 27 5.24 7.14 24.88
N GLU A 28 6.47 6.72 25.09
CA GLU A 28 7.67 7.04 24.32
C GLU A 28 8.44 5.74 24.08
N ARG A 29 9.25 5.70 23.01
CA ARG A 29 10.02 4.51 22.64
C ARG A 29 11.51 4.85 22.50
N TRP A 30 12.08 5.10 21.31
CA TRP A 30 13.54 4.97 21.11
C TRP A 30 14.06 5.50 19.81
N VAL A 31 15.36 5.63 19.58
CA VAL A 31 15.77 6.32 18.37
C VAL A 31 17.15 5.90 17.84
N LEU A 32 17.12 4.90 16.96
CA LEU A 32 18.18 4.33 16.11
C LEU A 32 19.35 5.30 15.81
N GLN A 33 20.67 5.00 15.80
CA GLN A 33 21.71 6.07 15.61
C GLN A 33 22.88 5.70 14.69
N GLY A 34 22.79 6.01 13.40
CA GLY A 34 23.67 5.42 12.39
C GLY A 34 24.86 6.27 11.97
N HIS A 35 25.08 6.32 10.66
CA HIS A 35 25.02 7.57 9.93
C HIS A 35 26.32 8.42 9.82
N HIS A 36 26.29 9.46 8.96
CA HIS A 36 27.16 9.89 7.80
C HIS A 36 26.60 11.12 6.87
N SER A 37 25.54 11.16 5.98
CA SER A 37 24.95 12.36 5.23
C SER A 37 23.65 12.08 4.35
N PRO A 38 22.98 12.92 3.49
CA PRO A 38 21.68 12.72 2.71
C PRO A 38 20.96 11.36 2.35
N VAL A 39 19.59 11.35 2.16
CA VAL A 39 18.59 10.23 2.35
C VAL A 39 17.37 9.89 1.33
N LEU A 40 16.72 10.56 0.33
CA LEU A 40 15.28 10.34 -0.27
C LEU A 40 14.43 8.96 -0.39
N HIS A 41 13.30 8.74 0.38
CA HIS A 41 11.91 8.10 0.11
C HIS A 41 11.08 7.07 1.13
N ALA A 42 10.09 6.13 0.84
CA ALA A 42 9.65 4.90 1.71
C ALA A 42 9.06 3.55 1.12
N ASP A 43 9.03 2.39 1.90
CA ASP A 43 8.24 1.09 1.76
C ASP A 43 8.17 0.06 2.99
N PHE A 44 7.62 -1.20 2.97
CA PHE A 44 7.53 -2.13 4.13
C PHE A 44 7.28 -3.63 3.84
N SER A 45 7.79 -4.58 4.65
CA SER A 45 7.38 -6.00 4.49
C SER A 45 5.99 -6.33 4.97
N PRO A 46 5.58 -7.57 4.66
CA PRO A 46 4.62 -8.37 5.42
C PRO A 46 5.06 -9.16 6.67
N ASP A 47 6.17 -9.90 6.73
CA ASP A 47 6.41 -10.91 7.81
C ASP A 47 6.39 -10.40 9.25
N GLY A 48 6.65 -9.11 9.47
CA GLY A 48 6.89 -8.65 10.83
C GLY A 48 8.24 -9.15 11.40
N SER A 49 9.17 -9.67 10.57
CA SER A 49 10.45 -10.26 11.01
C SER A 49 11.74 -9.90 10.23
N THR A 50 11.73 -9.39 9.00
CA THR A 50 12.91 -8.69 8.43
C THR A 50 12.72 -7.17 8.41
N VAL A 51 13.51 -6.39 7.65
CA VAL A 51 13.28 -4.99 7.18
C VAL A 51 14.42 -4.56 6.25
N VAL A 52 14.13 -3.67 5.30
CA VAL A 52 15.02 -2.71 4.62
C VAL A 52 14.68 -1.26 4.96
N THR A 53 15.64 -0.34 4.94
CA THR A 53 15.37 1.07 4.70
C THR A 53 16.29 1.64 3.61
N ALA A 54 16.84 2.85 3.62
CA ALA A 54 17.75 3.46 2.61
C ALA A 54 18.10 4.95 2.87
N SER A 55 18.80 5.64 1.92
CA SER A 55 19.31 7.05 1.97
C SER A 55 20.22 7.67 0.80
N GLU A 56 19.99 8.89 0.28
CA GLU A 56 20.76 9.85 -0.57
C GLU A 56 22.31 9.91 -0.62
N ALA A 57 23.17 8.94 -0.15
CA ALA A 57 24.48 8.47 -0.77
C ALA A 57 25.25 7.18 -0.41
N GLY A 58 24.93 6.41 0.63
CA GLY A 58 25.39 5.02 0.71
C GLY A 58 25.92 4.34 1.97
N GLU A 59 25.31 4.31 3.16
CA GLU A 59 25.52 3.23 4.17
C GLU A 59 25.39 1.78 3.59
N VAL A 60 24.17 1.27 3.48
CA VAL A 60 23.74 -0.09 3.87
C VAL A 60 24.14 -0.41 5.28
N CYS A 61 23.35 -1.33 5.81
CA CYS A 61 23.15 -1.39 7.22
C CYS A 61 22.69 -2.77 7.69
N LEU A 62 21.65 -3.35 7.10
CA LEU A 62 20.48 -3.79 7.88
C LEU A 62 20.08 -2.83 9.00
N TRP A 63 18.99 -3.01 9.73
CA TRP A 63 18.94 -2.52 11.09
C TRP A 63 17.93 -3.38 11.95
N GLU A 64 18.10 -4.74 11.99
CA GLU A 64 17.73 -5.91 12.91
C GLU A 64 16.39 -6.06 13.78
N SER A 65 15.42 -5.12 13.84
CA SER A 65 14.03 -5.34 14.38
C SER A 65 13.53 -4.98 15.82
N ASN A 66 13.50 -5.83 16.84
CA ASN A 66 12.70 -5.48 18.06
C ASN A 66 13.42 -4.56 19.08
N ASN A 67 14.65 -4.08 18.83
CA ASN A 67 15.45 -3.27 19.79
C ASN A 67 16.44 -2.15 19.29
N GLY A 68 16.36 -1.69 18.07
CA GLY A 68 17.22 -0.72 17.41
C GLY A 68 18.73 -0.93 17.26
N LYS A 69 19.45 -2.02 17.51
CA LYS A 69 20.94 -2.24 17.52
C LYS A 69 21.73 -2.72 16.27
N LEU A 70 23.08 -2.72 16.29
CA LEU A 70 23.99 -3.30 15.26
C LEU A 70 24.31 -4.82 15.21
N LEU A 71 24.49 -5.30 13.96
CA LEU A 71 25.59 -6.16 13.45
C LEU A 71 26.39 -5.57 12.23
N GLN A 72 25.78 -4.89 11.22
CA GLN A 72 26.30 -4.82 9.84
C GLN A 72 26.89 -3.49 9.23
N VAL A 73 27.87 -3.68 8.31
CA VAL A 73 29.12 -2.95 7.87
C VAL A 73 29.52 -3.12 6.32
N PHE A 74 30.05 -2.11 5.54
CA PHE A 74 29.93 -1.99 4.01
C PHE A 74 31.00 -1.19 3.19
N TYR A 75 30.91 -1.08 1.80
CA TYR A 75 32.12 -0.90 0.90
C TYR A 75 32.27 -0.20 -0.57
N GLU A 76 31.38 0.24 -1.55
CA GLU A 76 31.90 0.44 -3.01
C GLU A 76 31.49 1.46 -4.26
N HIS A 77 30.57 2.47 -4.31
CA HIS A 77 29.82 3.25 -5.43
C HIS A 77 30.11 4.77 -5.87
N ALA A 78 29.22 5.62 -6.55
CA ALA A 78 29.20 7.16 -6.59
C ALA A 78 28.10 8.17 -7.31
N LYS A 79 26.89 8.71 -6.80
CA LYS A 79 25.89 9.90 -7.15
C LYS A 79 24.26 9.76 -7.12
N ARG A 80 23.40 10.86 -6.98
CA ARG A 80 22.06 11.23 -6.22
C ARG A 80 20.54 10.76 -6.45
N VAL A 81 19.82 10.01 -5.57
CA VAL A 81 18.84 8.87 -5.91
C VAL A 81 17.58 8.60 -4.95
N ASN A 82 16.64 7.60 -5.14
CA ASN A 82 15.28 7.41 -4.47
C ASN A 82 14.19 6.16 -4.46
N HIS A 83 14.30 4.75 -4.66
CA HIS A 83 13.21 3.60 -4.39
C HIS A 83 13.65 2.10 -4.16
N VAL A 84 13.26 1.09 -3.30
CA VAL A 84 12.26 0.51 -2.27
C VAL A 84 10.82 0.15 -2.69
N ALA A 85 10.49 -1.15 -2.87
CA ALA A 85 9.46 -1.86 -2.07
C ALA A 85 9.85 -3.27 -1.62
N PHE A 86 9.37 -3.70 -0.46
CA PHE A 86 9.40 -5.08 0.02
C PHE A 86 8.58 -6.08 -0.79
N SER A 87 8.70 -7.36 -0.38
CA SER A 87 7.80 -8.46 -0.74
C SER A 87 7.53 -9.39 0.46
N PRO A 88 6.72 -10.48 0.35
CA PRO A 88 5.83 -10.88 1.44
C PRO A 88 6.17 -11.81 2.63
N ASP A 89 7.39 -12.20 3.03
CA ASP A 89 7.59 -13.22 4.12
C ASP A 89 8.95 -13.31 4.95
N SER A 90 10.01 -12.49 4.89
CA SER A 90 10.38 -11.50 3.87
C SER A 90 11.87 -11.67 3.39
N GLN A 91 12.13 -12.06 2.11
CA GLN A 91 13.30 -12.81 1.57
C GLN A 91 14.44 -12.08 0.93
N GLN A 92 14.31 -11.00 0.17
CA GLN A 92 15.40 -10.61 -0.74
C GLN A 92 15.43 -9.09 -1.15
N VAL A 93 16.47 -8.25 -1.46
CA VAL A 93 16.25 -6.77 -1.79
C VAL A 93 16.95 -6.11 -3.02
N ILE A 94 16.37 -5.06 -3.72
CA ILE A 94 16.98 -4.10 -4.73
C ILE A 94 16.78 -2.55 -4.61
N THR A 95 17.86 -1.77 -4.56
CA THR A 95 17.89 -0.28 -4.62
C THR A 95 18.03 0.22 -6.02
N ALA A 96 17.64 1.46 -6.28
CA ALA A 96 18.41 2.21 -7.26
C ALA A 96 18.97 3.52 -6.71
N SER A 97 19.58 4.33 -7.60
CA SER A 97 21.05 4.48 -7.67
C SER A 97 21.70 5.77 -8.34
N TRP A 98 21.03 6.79 -8.93
CA TRP A 98 21.53 7.98 -9.73
C TRP A 98 22.62 7.92 -10.76
N ASP A 99 23.22 6.77 -10.92
CA ASP A 99 24.34 6.39 -11.77
C ASP A 99 24.04 6.21 -13.21
N GLY A 100 23.25 5.18 -13.35
CA GLY A 100 23.11 4.34 -14.45
C GLY A 100 23.48 2.90 -14.10
N THR A 101 23.02 2.28 -12.97
CA THR A 101 22.50 0.88 -12.76
C THR A 101 21.66 0.73 -11.46
N ALA A 102 21.39 -0.47 -10.90
CA ALA A 102 20.56 -0.72 -9.70
C ALA A 102 20.99 -1.99 -8.98
N CYS A 103 20.71 -2.13 -7.69
CA CYS A 103 21.47 -2.97 -6.80
C CYS A 103 20.65 -3.91 -5.93
N LEU A 104 20.56 -5.17 -6.31
CA LEU A 104 20.14 -6.19 -5.35
C LEU A 104 21.16 -6.32 -4.21
N TRP A 105 20.92 -7.00 -3.09
CA TRP A 105 21.92 -7.39 -2.04
C TRP A 105 21.39 -8.59 -1.25
N GLU A 106 22.20 -9.36 -0.48
CA GLU A 106 21.77 -10.41 0.49
C GLU A 106 21.40 -9.89 1.92
N ALA A 107 20.82 -10.66 2.86
CA ALA A 107 20.42 -10.19 4.19
C ALA A 107 20.50 -11.18 5.33
N HIS A 108 20.97 -12.40 5.12
CA HIS A 108 21.33 -13.25 6.24
C HIS A 108 22.79 -13.74 6.20
N THR A 109 23.50 -13.80 5.05
CA THR A 109 24.84 -14.44 4.96
C THR A 109 25.99 -13.66 4.27
N GLY A 110 25.74 -12.66 3.41
CA GLY A 110 26.78 -11.70 2.94
C GLY A 110 26.58 -10.85 1.66
N LEU A 111 25.82 -11.21 0.62
CA LEU A 111 26.39 -11.55 -0.68
C LEU A 111 25.93 -10.82 -2.01
N TRP A 112 26.90 -10.59 -2.96
CA TRP A 112 26.77 -9.99 -4.35
C TRP A 112 26.30 -10.96 -5.45
N ARG A 113 25.00 -11.15 -5.58
CA ARG A 113 24.39 -12.03 -6.59
C ARG A 113 24.46 -11.53 -8.06
N HIS A 114 24.54 -10.22 -8.43
CA HIS A 114 24.39 -9.68 -9.84
C HIS A 114 25.25 -8.52 -10.38
N ARG A 115 25.35 -8.26 -11.72
CA ARG A 115 25.77 -6.95 -12.33
C ARG A 115 24.70 -6.24 -13.23
N LEU A 116 23.75 -5.41 -12.76
CA LEU A 116 22.56 -4.90 -13.49
C LEU A 116 22.63 -4.05 -14.80
N VAL A 117 23.46 -4.40 -15.78
CA VAL A 117 23.61 -3.77 -17.11
C VAL A 117 22.41 -3.76 -18.02
N GLY A 118 22.32 -2.73 -18.87
CA GLY A 118 21.82 -2.88 -20.24
C GLY A 118 21.01 -1.70 -20.73
N HIS A 119 21.59 -0.51 -20.59
CA HIS A 119 21.03 0.86 -20.48
C HIS A 119 22.19 1.89 -20.74
N VAL A 120 22.06 3.21 -20.56
CA VAL A 120 22.92 4.35 -21.03
C VAL A 120 22.67 5.74 -20.35
N GLU A 121 21.60 6.00 -19.63
CA GLU A 121 21.41 7.12 -18.71
C GLU A 121 20.56 6.58 -17.56
N GLY A 122 19.56 7.27 -16.95
CA GLY A 122 19.13 7.07 -15.53
C GLY A 122 17.80 6.42 -15.01
N ILE A 123 17.88 5.45 -14.08
CA ILE A 123 16.82 4.68 -13.36
C ILE A 123 16.29 5.27 -12.08
N ASN A 124 15.03 5.51 -12.08
CA ASN A 124 14.32 6.37 -11.10
C ASN A 124 13.10 5.18 -11.02
N ARG A 125 12.31 4.84 -9.94
CA ARG A 125 11.61 3.53 -9.38
C ARG A 125 11.42 2.14 -10.06
N ALA A 126 11.02 1.18 -9.17
CA ALA A 126 10.11 0.01 -9.30
C ALA A 126 9.72 -0.66 -7.91
N VAL A 127 8.83 -1.67 -7.76
CA VAL A 127 8.26 -2.27 -6.47
C VAL A 127 8.70 -3.77 -6.23
N PHE A 128 8.55 -4.51 -5.09
CA PHE A 128 8.42 -6.01 -5.07
C PHE A 128 6.92 -6.38 -4.71
N SER A 129 6.56 -7.62 -4.35
CA SER A 129 5.19 -8.21 -4.47
C SER A 129 4.83 -9.63 -3.92
N PRO A 130 3.54 -10.09 -3.80
CA PRO A 130 2.89 -11.44 -3.55
C PRO A 130 3.39 -12.91 -3.89
N ASN A 131 3.33 -13.52 -5.11
CA ASN A 131 3.60 -14.99 -5.37
C ASN A 131 4.98 -15.50 -5.97
N GLY A 132 5.60 -15.03 -7.10
CA GLY A 132 7.07 -15.27 -7.29
C GLY A 132 7.96 -14.50 -8.32
N LEU A 133 7.46 -14.24 -9.53
CA LEU A 133 8.21 -14.80 -10.65
C LEU A 133 8.38 -14.00 -11.96
N ARG A 134 8.18 -12.68 -12.05
CA ARG A 134 8.69 -11.77 -13.12
C ARG A 134 8.89 -10.34 -12.54
N ILE A 135 9.58 -9.40 -13.21
CA ILE A 135 9.97 -8.04 -12.71
C ILE A 135 10.03 -6.97 -13.80
N VAL A 136 10.21 -5.65 -13.56
CA VAL A 136 9.96 -4.54 -14.51
C VAL A 136 10.23 -3.06 -13.98
N THR A 137 10.50 -2.04 -14.87
CA THR A 137 11.34 -0.80 -14.71
C THR A 137 11.43 0.29 -15.91
N ALA A 138 12.35 1.29 -16.13
CA ALA A 138 12.26 2.56 -17.02
C ALA A 138 13.36 3.04 -18.16
N SER A 139 13.21 3.93 -19.21
CA SER A 139 14.23 4.61 -20.17
C SER A 139 14.16 5.91 -21.18
N LYS A 140 15.28 6.58 -21.61
CA LYS A 140 15.47 7.83 -22.49
C LYS A 140 15.94 7.66 -23.89
N ASP A 141 16.84 6.75 -24.20
CA ASP A 141 16.96 6.28 -25.58
C ASP A 141 15.91 5.17 -25.83
N ASN A 142 14.77 4.98 -25.15
CA ASN A 142 13.65 5.93 -25.00
C ASN A 142 12.34 5.14 -24.54
N THR A 143 12.36 4.46 -23.37
CA THR A 143 11.68 3.18 -22.98
C THR A 143 11.56 2.79 -21.45
N ALA A 144 11.92 1.54 -20.99
CA ALA A 144 11.20 0.77 -19.95
C ALA A 144 11.59 -0.77 -19.68
N GLY A 145 11.16 -1.45 -18.59
CA GLY A 145 11.54 -2.78 -17.96
C GLY A 145 10.71 -4.11 -18.14
N ILE A 146 11.25 -5.32 -17.87
CA ILE A 146 10.71 -6.75 -17.78
C ILE A 146 11.82 -7.78 -17.25
N TRP A 147 11.99 -8.29 -16.00
CA TRP A 147 13.17 -9.06 -15.49
C TRP A 147 13.01 -10.28 -14.57
N GLU A 148 14.11 -11.06 -14.34
CA GLU A 148 14.34 -12.56 -14.52
C GLU A 148 15.24 -13.36 -13.46
N VAL A 149 14.91 -13.59 -12.14
CA VAL A 149 15.88 -14.10 -11.07
C VAL A 149 16.70 -15.25 -11.52
N SER A 150 16.12 -16.27 -12.11
CA SER A 150 16.76 -17.57 -12.06
C SER A 150 18.06 -17.64 -12.88
N SER A 151 18.33 -16.67 -13.77
CA SER A 151 19.15 -16.90 -14.97
C SER A 151 20.31 -15.93 -15.24
N GLY A 152 20.01 -14.64 -15.27
CA GLY A 152 20.91 -13.52 -15.44
C GLY A 152 20.14 -12.23 -15.72
N LYS A 153 19.07 -12.28 -16.53
CA LYS A 153 19.38 -12.25 -17.97
C LYS A 153 18.29 -11.71 -18.88
N LEU A 154 18.65 -10.86 -19.85
CA LEU A 154 17.71 -10.03 -20.64
C LEU A 154 17.06 -10.75 -21.83
N LEU A 155 15.91 -10.29 -22.33
CA LEU A 155 15.28 -10.74 -23.59
C LEU A 155 14.67 -9.61 -24.48
N TYR A 156 13.81 -8.70 -23.99
CA TYR A 156 12.81 -7.97 -24.82
C TYR A 156 13.03 -6.42 -24.94
N THR A 157 12.02 -5.49 -24.91
CA THR A 157 12.16 -4.05 -25.35
C THR A 157 11.03 -3.00 -25.16
N LEU A 158 10.91 -2.20 -24.09
CA LEU A 158 9.63 -1.52 -23.75
C LEU A 158 9.32 -0.16 -24.42
N LYS A 159 9.23 -0.14 -25.75
CA LYS A 159 8.99 1.05 -26.58
C LYS A 159 7.67 1.80 -26.25
N GLY A 160 7.53 3.07 -26.65
CA GLY A 160 6.30 3.92 -26.55
C GLY A 160 6.27 5.09 -27.60
N HIS A 161 6.34 6.44 -27.41
CA HIS A 161 7.12 7.30 -26.47
C HIS A 161 7.49 8.65 -27.31
N SER A 162 7.83 9.86 -26.76
CA SER A 162 8.44 11.09 -27.41
C SER A 162 9.38 12.01 -26.54
N ASP A 163 8.97 12.52 -25.35
CA ASP A 163 9.70 13.53 -24.50
C ASP A 163 10.54 12.95 -23.30
N ASP A 164 10.54 13.42 -22.02
CA ASP A 164 11.48 13.06 -20.90
C ASP A 164 11.17 11.85 -19.91
N VAL A 165 10.20 10.98 -20.21
CA VAL A 165 9.92 9.60 -19.67
C VAL A 165 9.92 9.23 -18.07
N ASN A 166 9.05 9.67 -17.16
CA ASN A 166 8.74 9.29 -15.76
C ASN A 166 7.56 8.37 -15.14
N HIS A 167 7.85 7.21 -14.48
CA HIS A 167 7.25 6.52 -13.25
C HIS A 167 5.99 5.45 -13.12
N ALA A 168 6.09 4.10 -12.69
CA ALA A 168 5.19 2.83 -12.85
C ALA A 168 4.99 1.66 -11.71
N ALA A 169 4.02 0.66 -11.54
CA ALA A 169 3.94 -0.42 -10.41
C ALA A 169 3.18 -1.87 -10.53
N PHE A 170 2.99 -2.84 -9.53
CA PHE A 170 2.67 -4.37 -9.64
C PHE A 170 1.25 -4.99 -9.10
N SER A 171 0.34 -5.71 -9.87
CA SER A 171 -0.99 -6.46 -9.60
C SER A 171 -1.12 -7.98 -9.17
N PRO A 172 -1.82 -8.38 -8.10
CA PRO A 172 -1.66 -9.75 -7.56
C PRO A 172 -2.44 -10.93 -8.12
N ASP A 173 -3.23 -10.71 -9.16
CA ASP A 173 -3.51 -11.74 -10.17
C ASP A 173 -2.25 -12.01 -11.01
N GLY A 174 -1.27 -11.12 -10.93
CA GLY A 174 -0.03 -11.08 -11.71
C GLY A 174 -0.27 -10.69 -13.14
N LEU A 175 -1.41 -11.11 -13.71
CA LEU A 175 -2.02 -10.60 -14.93
C LEU A 175 -2.24 -9.09 -14.85
N LEU A 176 -2.05 -8.35 -15.96
CA LEU A 176 -2.47 -6.94 -16.14
C LEU A 176 -1.66 -5.88 -15.29
N VAL A 177 -1.19 -4.69 -15.76
CA VAL A 177 -0.34 -3.72 -14.98
C VAL A 177 -0.17 -2.19 -15.40
N VAL A 178 0.56 -1.25 -14.69
CA VAL A 178 0.48 0.30 -14.74
C VAL A 178 1.64 1.39 -14.91
N THR A 179 1.47 2.42 -15.78
CA THR A 179 2.41 3.50 -16.21
C THR A 179 1.84 4.97 -16.10
N ALA A 180 2.10 5.85 -17.11
CA ALA A 180 2.48 7.27 -17.08
C ALA A 180 2.93 7.75 -18.52
N SER A 181 2.91 9.05 -18.93
CA SER A 181 3.75 9.75 -19.98
C SER A 181 3.67 11.28 -20.07
N LYS A 182 4.56 12.01 -20.80
CA LYS A 182 4.43 13.42 -21.30
C LYS A 182 3.92 13.47 -22.77
N ASP A 183 4.27 14.50 -23.56
CA ASP A 183 4.10 14.92 -24.99
C ASP A 183 3.31 14.02 -25.97
N ASN A 184 2.20 13.41 -25.62
CA ASN A 184 1.25 13.97 -24.68
C ASN A 184 0.30 12.85 -24.24
N THR A 185 0.54 12.07 -23.16
CA THR A 185 -0.33 10.96 -22.67
C THR A 185 0.05 10.15 -21.40
N ALA A 186 -0.25 8.83 -21.24
CA ALA A 186 0.13 7.87 -20.19
C ALA A 186 -0.42 6.41 -20.29
N CYS A 187 0.21 5.39 -19.64
CA CYS A 187 0.08 3.95 -20.03
C CYS A 187 -0.13 2.82 -18.94
N LEU A 188 -0.17 1.51 -19.31
CA LEU A 188 -0.48 0.23 -18.60
C LEU A 188 0.26 -0.98 -19.33
N TRP A 189 0.73 -2.17 -18.79
CA TRP A 189 1.33 -3.43 -19.40
C TRP A 189 0.63 -4.74 -19.00
N GLU A 190 0.99 -5.84 -19.66
CA GLU A 190 0.55 -7.25 -19.55
C GLU A 190 1.75 -7.98 -20.13
N ALA A 191 2.24 -9.08 -19.56
CA ALA A 191 3.59 -9.59 -19.76
C ALA A 191 3.72 -11.12 -20.03
N ASP A 192 2.76 -11.72 -20.74
CA ASP A 192 2.83 -13.11 -21.27
C ASP A 192 2.99 -13.26 -22.82
N THR A 193 1.92 -13.41 -23.64
CA THR A 193 1.98 -13.92 -25.05
C THR A 193 2.00 -12.98 -26.29
N GLY A 194 1.23 -11.88 -26.39
CA GLY A 194 0.64 -11.37 -27.66
C GLY A 194 0.88 -9.91 -28.17
N LYS A 195 -0.16 -9.04 -28.10
CA LYS A 195 -0.57 -7.96 -29.05
C LYS A 195 -0.52 -6.43 -28.62
N LEU A 196 0.22 -5.47 -29.25
CA LEU A 196 0.00 -4.02 -28.92
C LEU A 196 -1.42 -3.54 -29.27
N CYS A 197 -2.14 -2.82 -28.38
CA CYS A 197 -3.43 -2.18 -28.68
C CYS A 197 -3.58 -0.72 -28.16
N GLN A 198 -3.79 -0.49 -26.84
CA GLN A 198 -4.67 0.61 -26.38
C GLN A 198 -4.07 1.96 -25.99
N THR A 199 -4.99 2.85 -25.56
CA THR A 199 -4.98 4.32 -25.58
C THR A 199 -5.81 4.94 -24.45
N LEU A 200 -5.27 5.99 -23.80
CA LEU A 200 -5.66 6.57 -22.50
C LEU A 200 -5.54 8.09 -22.55
N VAL A 201 -6.66 8.80 -22.69
CA VAL A 201 -6.74 10.20 -23.16
C VAL A 201 -7.11 11.17 -22.02
N GLY A 202 -6.45 12.35 -21.90
CA GLY A 202 -7.08 13.68 -21.75
C GLY A 202 -6.46 14.83 -20.91
N HIS A 203 -5.23 14.73 -20.37
CA HIS A 203 -4.51 15.69 -19.46
C HIS A 203 -3.94 16.96 -20.18
N SER A 204 -3.34 18.02 -19.58
CA SER A 204 -2.73 19.20 -20.31
C SER A 204 -1.43 20.04 -19.87
N ASP A 205 -0.27 19.53 -19.43
CA ASP A 205 0.95 20.27 -18.93
C ASP A 205 2.26 19.50 -18.49
N HIS A 206 2.37 18.62 -17.46
CA HIS A 206 3.65 17.97 -16.96
C HIS A 206 3.55 16.81 -15.89
N MET A 207 2.52 15.93 -15.92
CA MET A 207 2.05 14.79 -15.06
C MET A 207 2.99 14.12 -13.97
N GLN A 208 2.47 13.32 -12.98
CA GLN A 208 3.28 12.57 -11.97
C GLN A 208 2.96 11.07 -11.40
N TYR A 209 2.37 9.97 -11.95
CA TYR A 209 2.26 8.56 -11.38
C TYR A 209 1.83 7.32 -12.23
N ALA A 210 1.72 6.15 -11.56
CA ALA A 210 1.19 4.83 -11.92
C ALA A 210 0.76 3.81 -10.77
N CYS A 211 -0.49 3.27 -10.71
CA CYS A 211 -0.93 2.07 -9.91
C CYS A 211 -2.23 1.28 -10.40
N PHE A 212 -3.19 0.78 -9.59
CA PHE A 212 -4.11 -0.32 -9.96
C PHE A 212 -4.83 -0.95 -8.76
N SER A 213 -6.01 -1.56 -8.79
CA SER A 213 -6.70 -2.10 -7.59
C SER A 213 -6.66 -3.64 -7.41
N PRO A 214 -7.12 -4.18 -6.28
CA PRO A 214 -6.94 -5.54 -5.75
C PRO A 214 -8.02 -6.59 -5.95
N ASP A 215 -9.24 -6.31 -6.38
CA ASP A 215 -9.95 -7.29 -7.21
C ASP A 215 -9.62 -6.98 -8.68
N GLY A 216 -8.42 -6.43 -8.87
CA GLY A 216 -8.10 -5.44 -9.87
C GLY A 216 -8.66 -4.07 -9.70
N SER A 217 -9.94 -3.97 -9.40
CA SER A 217 -10.86 -3.43 -10.39
C SER A 217 -10.62 -2.02 -10.95
N LEU A 218 -9.81 -1.20 -10.32
CA LEU A 218 -9.96 0.23 -10.37
C LEU A 218 -8.63 0.96 -10.12
N VAL A 219 -8.69 2.29 -10.19
CA VAL A 219 -7.59 3.14 -10.61
C VAL A 219 -7.82 4.55 -10.14
N VAL A 220 -6.76 5.35 -10.01
CA VAL A 220 -6.83 6.78 -9.81
C VAL A 220 -5.76 7.53 -10.54
N THR A 221 -5.96 8.75 -11.00
CA THR A 221 -4.79 9.57 -11.28
C THR A 221 -4.75 10.91 -10.56
N ALA A 222 -4.31 12.04 -11.11
CA ALA A 222 -4.25 13.31 -10.37
C ALA A 222 -4.14 14.53 -11.36
N SER A 223 -4.40 15.81 -11.03
CA SER A 223 -4.21 17.10 -11.80
C SER A 223 -3.03 18.07 -11.64
N LYS A 224 -2.20 18.37 -12.68
CA LYS A 224 -1.75 19.77 -12.88
C LYS A 224 -2.97 20.51 -13.34
N ASP A 225 -2.83 21.10 -14.51
CA ASP A 225 -3.13 22.49 -14.78
C ASP A 225 -4.33 22.98 -14.00
N LYS A 226 -5.48 22.29 -13.96
CA LYS A 226 -6.35 22.34 -12.78
C LYS A 226 -7.14 21.07 -12.23
N THR A 227 -6.66 19.78 -12.16
CA THR A 227 -7.60 18.58 -12.01
C THR A 227 -7.28 17.15 -11.27
N ALA A 228 -7.75 15.85 -11.55
CA ALA A 228 -7.39 14.51 -10.85
C ALA A 228 -8.09 13.06 -11.02
N CYS A 229 -8.13 12.41 -12.18
CA CYS A 229 -9.19 11.55 -12.83
C CYS A 229 -9.35 9.97 -12.87
N LEU A 230 -10.48 9.45 -13.48
CA LEU A 230 -10.98 8.02 -13.66
C LEU A 230 -11.56 7.63 -15.11
N TRP A 231 -11.79 6.35 -15.55
CA TRP A 231 -12.29 5.71 -16.84
C TRP A 231 -12.25 4.09 -16.75
N GLU A 232 -13.14 3.27 -16.11
CA GLU A 232 -13.02 1.76 -15.78
C GLU A 232 -12.02 0.81 -16.50
N THR A 233 -11.35 -0.08 -15.74
CA THR A 233 -10.11 -0.71 -16.22
C THR A 233 -10.09 -2.11 -16.84
N HIS A 234 -11.18 -2.66 -17.35
CA HIS A 234 -11.08 -3.67 -18.42
C HIS A 234 -11.50 -3.07 -19.78
N SER A 235 -12.34 -2.00 -19.83
CA SER A 235 -13.25 -1.71 -20.98
C SER A 235 -13.22 -0.30 -21.67
N GLY A 236 -14.37 0.45 -21.78
CA GLY A 236 -14.66 1.78 -22.46
C GLY A 236 -16.11 2.40 -22.40
N GLN A 237 -16.30 3.75 -22.15
CA GLN A 237 -17.61 4.50 -21.88
C GLN A 237 -17.47 6.06 -21.61
N LEU A 238 -18.34 6.74 -20.80
CA LEU A 238 -18.27 8.20 -20.41
C LEU A 238 -18.77 8.56 -18.95
N LEU A 239 -17.94 9.16 -18.03
CA LEU A 239 -18.21 9.50 -16.58
C LEU A 239 -17.27 10.51 -15.80
N HIS A 240 -17.14 10.38 -14.45
CA HIS A 240 -16.93 11.38 -13.33
C HIS A 240 -15.67 12.22 -13.22
N THR A 241 -15.76 13.45 -12.63
CA THR A 241 -14.94 14.67 -12.87
C THR A 241 -15.04 15.73 -11.71
N LEU A 242 -13.98 16.03 -10.90
CA LEU A 242 -14.11 16.24 -9.42
C LEU A 242 -13.49 17.47 -8.65
N ASN A 243 -12.88 18.44 -9.32
CA ASN A 243 -12.32 19.78 -8.94
C ASN A 243 -12.32 20.33 -7.48
N GLY A 244 -11.33 21.18 -7.14
CA GLY A 244 -11.33 21.89 -5.86
C GLY A 244 -10.16 22.76 -5.38
N HIS A 245 -8.94 22.78 -5.95
CA HIS A 245 -7.68 23.05 -5.20
C HIS A 245 -7.06 24.50 -5.18
N GLN A 246 -5.74 24.75 -5.40
CA GLN A 246 -5.13 26.05 -5.82
C GLN A 246 -3.78 26.03 -6.63
N ALA A 247 -2.66 25.48 -6.12
CA ALA A 247 -1.29 26.05 -6.31
C ALA A 247 -0.23 25.20 -7.06
N GLU A 248 0.86 24.82 -6.40
CA GLU A 248 1.64 23.65 -6.83
C GLU A 248 0.75 22.40 -6.66
N VAL A 249 1.21 21.20 -7.03
CA VAL A 249 0.90 19.98 -6.27
C VAL A 249 2.04 18.93 -6.41
N SER A 250 1.88 17.71 -5.87
CA SER A 250 2.61 16.45 -6.13
C SER A 250 2.15 15.21 -5.24
N HIS A 251 1.15 14.35 -5.62
CA HIS A 251 0.92 12.88 -5.32
C HIS A 251 -0.51 12.05 -5.47
N ALA A 252 -0.85 10.80 -4.87
CA ALA A 252 -2.12 9.87 -4.88
C ALA A 252 -2.26 8.38 -4.22
N LEU A 253 -3.43 7.60 -4.18
CA LEU A 253 -3.67 6.21 -3.51
C LEU A 253 -5.03 5.35 -3.69
N PHE A 254 -5.17 4.12 -3.11
CA PHE A 254 -6.28 3.14 -2.77
C PHE A 254 -6.05 2.05 -1.56
N SER A 255 -6.96 1.75 -0.60
CA SER A 255 -7.35 0.53 0.26
C SER A 255 -6.55 -0.35 1.31
N PRO A 256 -5.97 -1.55 1.02
CA PRO A 256 -6.27 -2.88 1.61
C PRO A 256 -7.65 -3.34 2.11
N ASP A 257 -8.62 -2.49 2.46
CA ASP A 257 -9.92 -2.98 2.96
C ASP A 257 -11.05 -2.71 1.98
N GLY A 258 -10.73 -2.30 0.76
CA GLY A 258 -11.71 -1.56 -0.01
C GLY A 258 -11.64 -0.10 0.28
N GLN A 259 -11.93 0.31 1.51
CA GLN A 259 -13.06 1.17 1.74
C GLN A 259 -12.80 2.65 1.80
N PHE A 260 -11.63 3.14 2.21
CA PHE A 260 -11.49 4.56 2.51
C PHE A 260 -10.29 5.23 1.83
N VAL A 261 -9.77 6.42 2.23
CA VAL A 261 -9.27 7.43 1.23
C VAL A 261 -8.26 8.54 1.84
N ALA A 262 -7.40 9.42 1.15
CA ALA A 262 -6.78 10.80 1.58
C ALA A 262 -5.75 11.66 0.67
N THR A 263 -5.97 12.98 0.28
CA THR A 263 -5.02 14.01 -0.35
C THR A 263 -4.52 15.11 0.63
N ALA A 264 -3.77 16.13 0.11
CA ALA A 264 -2.34 16.11 0.34
C ALA A 264 -1.24 17.09 -0.35
N SER A 265 -0.66 18.35 -0.20
CA SER A 265 -0.85 19.56 0.66
C SER A 265 -0.29 21.09 0.60
N GLN A 266 0.10 21.85 -0.47
CA GLN A 266 0.76 23.23 -0.45
C GLN A 266 0.03 24.55 -0.68
N ASP A 267 0.10 25.48 0.28
CA ASP A 267 -0.73 26.69 0.39
C ASP A 267 -2.01 26.40 1.17
N ASN A 268 -2.02 25.86 2.37
CA ASN A 268 -3.04 26.36 3.33
C ASN A 268 -4.56 26.12 3.10
N THR A 269 -5.09 24.88 3.11
CA THR A 269 -6.44 24.53 3.65
C THR A 269 -6.52 23.00 3.93
N ALA A 270 -7.64 22.28 3.74
CA ALA A 270 -7.68 20.83 3.45
C ALA A 270 -8.91 20.47 2.55
N ARG A 271 -9.06 19.24 1.96
CA ARG A 271 -10.08 18.71 0.97
C ARG A 271 -10.34 17.16 0.81
N LEU A 272 -10.64 16.38 1.84
CA LEU A 272 -10.55 14.89 1.84
C LEU A 272 -11.72 14.02 1.28
N TRP A 273 -11.98 13.73 0.00
CA TRP A 273 -13.22 13.00 -0.46
C TRP A 273 -13.58 11.43 -0.27
N ALA A 274 -14.73 10.96 0.24
CA ALA A 274 -14.92 9.65 0.97
C ALA A 274 -15.31 8.24 0.40
N ALA A 275 -15.34 7.88 -0.90
CA ALA A 275 -15.59 6.44 -1.22
C ALA A 275 -16.16 5.93 -2.59
N HIS A 276 -17.42 5.46 -2.59
CA HIS A 276 -17.83 4.40 -3.54
C HIS A 276 -18.29 4.91 -4.92
N SER A 277 -19.19 5.89 -4.87
CA SER A 277 -20.01 6.39 -5.99
C SER A 277 -20.31 7.89 -5.80
N GLY A 278 -19.39 8.58 -5.12
CA GLY A 278 -19.77 9.43 -4.01
C GLY A 278 -19.15 10.82 -4.02
N GLN A 279 -19.66 11.80 -3.26
CA GLN A 279 -19.65 13.26 -3.46
C GLN A 279 -19.76 14.09 -2.12
N CYS A 280 -19.05 15.21 -1.92
CA CYS A 280 -18.47 15.78 -0.67
C CYS A 280 -19.00 15.53 0.81
N LEU A 281 -18.21 14.93 1.75
CA LEU A 281 -18.26 14.90 3.24
C LEU A 281 -17.45 16.06 3.97
N HIS A 282 -16.42 15.84 4.84
CA HIS A 282 -15.98 16.66 6.04
C HIS A 282 -15.05 17.91 5.95
N THR A 283 -14.93 18.66 7.09
CA THR A 283 -14.50 20.08 7.42
C THR A 283 -13.08 20.41 8.10
N LEU A 284 -12.03 20.87 7.35
CA LEU A 284 -10.70 21.54 7.64
C LEU A 284 -10.01 22.65 6.61
N ASP A 285 -9.56 23.87 7.06
CA ASP A 285 -8.79 25.14 6.62
C ASP A 285 -8.18 26.08 7.80
N GLU A 286 -6.97 26.71 7.74
CA GLU A 286 -6.17 27.49 8.82
C GLU A 286 -5.11 28.60 8.33
N HIS A 287 -3.75 28.35 8.31
CA HIS A 287 -2.52 29.24 8.19
C HIS A 287 -1.57 29.29 6.90
N GLN A 288 -0.29 28.77 6.84
CA GLN A 288 0.93 29.44 6.18
C GLN A 288 1.47 29.36 4.67
N ASP A 289 2.21 28.34 4.07
CA ASP A 289 2.49 28.05 2.57
C ASP A 289 3.79 27.21 2.12
N GLY A 290 3.75 26.25 1.13
CA GLY A 290 4.83 25.32 0.56
C GLY A 290 4.69 23.77 0.87
N VAL A 291 4.89 22.70 -0.03
CA VAL A 291 4.58 21.16 0.08
C VAL A 291 4.98 20.16 -1.12
N TYR A 292 5.38 18.85 -0.87
CA TYR A 292 5.49 17.61 -1.78
C TYR A 292 5.36 16.14 -1.04
N ARG A 293 4.56 15.03 -1.42
CA ARG A 293 4.40 13.48 -1.09
C ARG A 293 3.79 12.60 0.29
N VAL A 294 3.09 11.33 0.42
CA VAL A 294 1.90 10.58 1.33
C VAL A 294 1.80 8.97 1.47
N ALA A 295 1.03 8.19 2.34
CA ALA A 295 0.69 6.66 2.42
C ALA A 295 0.25 5.87 3.72
N PHE A 296 -0.68 4.90 3.59
CA PHE A 296 -1.65 4.18 4.49
C PHE A 296 -1.49 2.59 4.59
N SER A 297 -2.43 1.79 5.19
CA SER A 297 -2.32 1.00 6.48
C SER A 297 -2.21 -0.54 6.79
N PRO A 298 -2.52 -1.03 8.05
CA PRO A 298 -3.37 -2.21 8.31
C PRO A 298 -4.88 -2.10 8.56
N ASP A 299 -5.32 -1.47 9.65
CA ASP A 299 -6.31 -2.18 10.53
C ASP A 299 -7.67 -1.50 10.71
N SER A 300 -8.33 -1.09 9.67
CA SER A 300 -8.07 0.30 9.42
C SER A 300 -8.87 1.30 10.37
N SER A 301 -8.20 2.35 10.93
CA SER A 301 -8.70 3.52 11.70
C SER A 301 -7.87 4.88 11.78
N LEU A 302 -6.60 5.16 11.37
CA LEU A 302 -5.96 6.54 11.38
C LEU A 302 -4.73 6.94 10.37
N VAL A 303 -4.61 8.17 9.75
CA VAL A 303 -3.61 8.81 8.72
C VAL A 303 -2.23 9.64 8.91
N VAL A 304 -1.26 9.59 9.85
CA VAL A 304 -0.08 10.57 10.01
C VAL A 304 0.61 11.24 8.76
N THR A 305 0.52 12.59 8.47
CA THR A 305 0.99 13.60 7.38
C THR A 305 2.42 14.34 7.20
N ALA A 306 3.62 14.15 7.81
CA ALA A 306 4.79 15.09 8.18
C ALA A 306 5.27 16.37 7.33
N SER A 307 6.06 17.46 7.71
CA SER A 307 6.41 18.63 6.76
C SER A 307 7.36 19.93 6.92
N ASP A 308 7.58 20.81 5.87
CA ASP A 308 8.34 22.15 5.81
C ASP A 308 7.94 23.32 6.65
N ASP A 309 6.65 23.53 6.92
CA ASP A 309 6.30 24.52 7.95
C ASP A 309 6.90 24.13 9.30
N HIS A 310 7.57 22.95 9.32
CA HIS A 310 8.50 22.24 10.17
C HIS A 310 8.14 20.79 10.90
N THR A 311 7.24 20.54 11.89
CA THR A 311 7.01 19.30 12.77
C THR A 311 6.37 17.92 12.24
N ALA A 312 5.37 17.26 12.90
CA ALA A 312 4.57 16.00 12.58
C ALA A 312 3.22 15.93 13.38
N ARG A 313 2.16 15.15 13.04
CA ARG A 313 0.76 15.21 13.59
C ARG A 313 -0.04 13.87 13.84
N LEU A 314 -1.32 13.97 14.25
CA LEU A 314 -2.42 12.99 14.36
C LEU A 314 -3.75 13.79 14.06
N TRP A 315 -4.90 13.20 13.69
CA TRP A 315 -6.27 13.74 13.32
C TRP A 315 -7.31 12.65 13.71
N ASP A 316 -8.37 12.54 12.92
CA ASP A 316 -9.56 11.69 12.83
C ASP A 316 -10.12 12.01 11.38
N VAL A 317 -10.56 11.16 10.42
CA VAL A 317 -11.31 11.62 9.17
C VAL A 317 -12.64 10.91 9.02
N ALA A 318 -12.87 9.93 9.85
CA ALA A 318 -14.19 9.70 10.32
C ALA A 318 -14.69 11.05 10.84
N SER A 319 -13.76 11.83 11.44
CA SER A 319 -13.93 13.27 11.62
C SER A 319 -12.79 14.24 11.18
N GLY A 320 -12.03 14.81 12.14
CA GLY A 320 -10.74 15.57 11.99
C GLY A 320 -10.60 17.02 12.47
N LYS A 321 -10.26 17.34 13.77
CA LYS A 321 -9.87 18.67 14.40
C LYS A 321 -8.77 18.73 15.53
N VAL A 322 -9.04 18.66 16.85
CA VAL A 322 -8.00 19.02 17.89
C VAL A 322 -7.92 18.07 19.11
N ARG A 323 -6.70 17.67 19.55
CA ARG A 323 -6.44 16.64 20.60
C ARG A 323 -5.00 16.63 21.28
N HIS A 324 -3.83 17.09 20.73
CA HIS A 324 -2.41 17.24 21.33
C HIS A 324 -1.34 17.79 20.28
N ILE A 325 0.04 17.70 20.42
CA ILE A 325 1.26 17.94 19.48
C ILE A 325 2.62 17.33 20.01
N LEU A 326 3.58 16.82 19.19
CA LEU A 326 4.82 16.05 19.58
C LEU A 326 6.22 16.52 18.97
N ALA A 327 6.53 17.83 18.87
CA ALA A 327 7.52 18.57 18.01
C ALA A 327 9.10 18.46 18.16
N GLY A 328 9.91 19.06 17.24
CA GLY A 328 11.05 20.01 17.54
C GLY A 328 12.50 19.76 17.00
N HIS A 329 13.06 20.48 15.99
CA HIS A 329 14.46 20.38 15.39
C HIS A 329 15.05 21.63 14.59
N THR A 330 15.20 21.69 13.21
CA THR A 330 15.77 22.87 12.44
C THR A 330 15.08 23.47 11.12
N ASP A 331 15.38 23.10 9.83
CA ASP A 331 15.01 23.88 8.57
C ASP A 331 14.50 23.16 7.23
N TRP A 332 15.23 22.26 6.51
CA TRP A 332 14.77 21.46 5.31
C TRP A 332 14.85 19.88 5.34
N VAL A 333 13.93 19.13 4.69
CA VAL A 333 13.55 17.67 4.95
C VAL A 333 12.86 16.90 3.74
N SER A 334 12.48 15.59 3.84
CA SER A 334 11.36 14.83 3.17
C SER A 334 10.91 13.36 3.68
N GLN A 335 9.62 12.91 4.02
CA GLN A 335 9.02 11.49 4.23
C GLN A 335 7.99 11.01 5.38
N ALA A 336 7.01 10.07 5.15
CA ALA A 336 6.19 9.26 6.14
C ALA A 336 6.04 7.67 6.02
N ALA A 337 5.23 6.89 6.83
CA ALA A 337 4.64 5.50 6.59
C ALA A 337 4.36 4.59 7.82
N PHE A 338 3.82 3.36 7.70
CA PHE A 338 3.65 2.38 8.82
C PHE A 338 3.84 0.88 8.45
N SER A 339 3.86 -0.03 9.46
CA SER A 339 4.27 -1.46 9.40
C SER A 339 3.23 -2.53 9.15
N PRO A 340 3.69 -3.77 8.80
CA PRO A 340 2.85 -4.93 8.78
C PRO A 340 2.29 -5.05 10.15
N ASP A 341 3.14 -5.27 11.12
CA ASP A 341 2.60 -5.61 12.39
C ASP A 341 1.73 -4.49 12.96
N GLY A 342 1.83 -3.14 12.61
CA GLY A 342 0.98 -1.86 12.58
C GLY A 342 0.81 -0.70 13.71
N GLN A 343 1.84 -0.01 14.26
CA GLN A 343 1.88 1.02 15.38
C GLN A 343 2.70 2.34 15.26
N HIS A 344 4.02 2.44 14.90
CA HIS A 344 5.20 3.34 15.30
C HIS A 344 5.69 4.70 14.54
N VAL A 345 6.38 4.87 13.38
CA VAL A 345 6.71 6.10 12.48
C VAL A 345 8.15 6.68 12.33
N ILE A 346 9.03 6.00 11.58
CA ILE A 346 10.42 6.35 11.21
C ILE A 346 10.79 7.75 10.56
N THR A 347 10.27 8.93 10.93
CA THR A 347 10.40 10.35 10.41
C THR A 347 11.82 11.00 10.51
N SER A 348 12.10 12.34 10.40
CA SER A 348 13.45 12.99 10.67
C SER A 348 13.53 14.55 10.76
N SER A 349 14.58 15.32 10.38
CA SER A 349 14.70 16.83 10.37
C SER A 349 15.61 17.61 9.32
N TRP A 350 16.41 18.68 9.57
CA TRP A 350 17.43 19.28 8.62
C TRP A 350 18.90 19.16 9.09
N ASP A 351 19.02 18.76 10.33
CA ASP A 351 20.13 19.03 11.23
C ASP A 351 20.90 17.80 11.70
N HIS A 352 20.52 16.68 11.11
CA HIS A 352 21.20 15.41 10.96
C HIS A 352 20.74 14.24 11.88
N THR A 353 19.43 14.15 12.13
CA THR A 353 18.68 13.37 13.15
C THR A 353 17.45 12.53 12.69
N ALA A 354 16.59 12.14 13.67
CA ALA A 354 15.29 11.40 13.66
C ALA A 354 14.83 10.89 15.10
N ARG A 355 13.74 10.06 15.35
CA ARG A 355 12.91 9.68 16.62
C ARG A 355 11.82 8.49 16.72
N LEU A 356 12.09 7.25 17.13
CA LEU A 356 11.03 6.29 17.59
C LEU A 356 10.42 6.66 18.97
N TRP A 357 9.11 6.48 19.28
CA TRP A 357 8.42 7.41 20.23
C TRP A 357 7.01 7.09 20.89
N ALA A 358 6.41 5.90 20.93
CA ALA A 358 5.34 5.56 21.94
C ALA A 358 3.90 6.21 21.84
N VAL A 359 3.02 6.05 22.88
CA VAL A 359 1.66 6.68 23.05
C VAL A 359 1.18 7.23 24.49
N SER A 360 1.91 7.23 25.63
CA SER A 360 1.55 7.95 26.91
C SER A 360 2.03 9.42 27.10
N SER A 361 2.97 9.79 28.00
CA SER A 361 3.35 11.20 28.36
C SER A 361 4.57 11.87 27.66
N ASP A 362 5.83 11.63 28.08
CA ASP A 362 7.04 12.44 27.78
C ASP A 362 8.47 11.75 27.84
N LEU A 363 9.39 12.17 26.95
CA LEU A 363 10.89 12.19 26.86
C LEU A 363 11.80 10.92 26.74
N ILE A 364 12.45 10.69 25.55
CA ILE A 364 13.61 9.78 25.26
C ILE A 364 14.71 10.25 24.24
N ARG A 365 14.82 9.70 22.99
CA ARG A 365 16.08 9.63 22.16
C ARG A 365 16.03 10.49 20.85
N VAL A 366 17.10 10.53 20.03
CA VAL A 366 17.26 11.19 18.69
C VAL A 366 18.19 10.32 17.79
N LEU A 367 18.25 10.42 16.44
CA LEU A 367 18.64 9.28 15.55
C LEU A 367 19.99 9.35 14.76
N LYS A 368 20.81 10.31 15.13
CA LYS A 368 21.97 10.82 14.38
C LYS A 368 22.99 9.80 13.91
N GLY A 369 23.67 10.27 12.87
CA GLY A 369 25.12 10.18 12.75
C GLY A 369 25.67 10.96 11.56
N HIS A 370 24.81 11.60 10.75
CA HIS A 370 25.09 12.06 9.38
C HIS A 370 25.33 13.59 9.28
N HIS A 371 25.60 14.11 8.07
CA HIS A 371 26.35 15.37 7.83
C HIS A 371 25.89 16.31 6.64
N ASP A 372 24.61 16.46 6.21
CA ASP A 372 24.06 17.49 5.22
C ASP A 372 22.49 17.42 5.09
N GLU A 373 21.76 17.63 3.96
CA GLU A 373 20.30 17.28 3.78
C GLU A 373 19.92 15.80 4.12
N VAL A 374 18.76 15.20 3.76
CA VAL A 374 18.42 13.72 3.85
C VAL A 374 17.31 13.09 2.93
N SER A 375 16.24 12.35 3.39
CA SER A 375 15.09 11.84 2.61
C SER A 375 14.31 10.43 2.77
N TYR A 376 14.85 9.20 3.04
CA TYR A 376 14.29 7.78 3.08
C TYR A 376 14.03 6.83 4.36
N ALA A 377 12.91 6.01 4.47
CA ALA A 377 12.85 4.68 5.21
C ALA A 377 11.70 3.60 5.03
N ALA A 378 11.85 2.34 5.51
CA ALA A 378 11.11 1.16 5.02
C ALA A 378 10.81 -0.15 5.82
N PHE A 379 10.85 -0.25 7.16
CA PHE A 379 10.01 -1.16 8.01
C PHE A 379 9.72 -2.68 7.59
N SER A 380 9.40 -3.63 8.48
CA SER A 380 8.97 -5.04 8.13
C SER A 380 8.73 -5.89 9.39
N GLY A 381 8.45 -5.29 10.55
CA GLY A 381 8.83 -5.92 11.82
C GLY A 381 10.33 -6.26 11.82
N ALA A 382 10.82 -7.45 12.14
CA ALA A 382 12.13 -7.66 12.80
C ALA A 382 13.55 -7.58 12.11
N ASN A 383 13.87 -6.79 11.05
CA ASN A 383 15.25 -6.36 10.61
C ASN A 383 15.53 -4.81 10.34
N MET A 384 16.28 -4.20 9.32
CA MET A 384 16.17 -2.79 8.64
C MET A 384 17.16 -2.35 7.53
N VAL A 385 17.32 -1.07 7.13
CA VAL A 385 18.47 -0.49 6.36
C VAL A 385 18.54 1.04 6.41
N THR A 386 19.60 1.67 5.95
CA THR A 386 19.66 3.03 5.37
C THR A 386 20.83 3.08 4.38
N VAL A 387 21.11 4.23 3.79
CA VAL A 387 22.33 4.61 3.08
C VAL A 387 22.87 6.02 3.58
N SER A 388 23.40 7.00 2.80
CA SER A 388 24.14 8.24 3.31
C SER A 388 24.74 9.30 2.30
N LYS A 389 24.49 10.62 2.06
CA LYS A 389 25.08 11.55 0.97
C LYS A 389 26.57 11.66 0.74
N ASP A 390 27.28 11.24 1.74
CA ASP A 390 28.72 11.08 1.98
C ASP A 390 29.15 9.61 1.94
N HIS A 391 28.21 8.75 1.63
CA HIS A 391 28.38 7.42 1.10
C HIS A 391 28.84 6.34 2.13
N THR A 392 28.63 6.57 3.44
CA THR A 392 29.24 5.99 4.69
C THR A 392 28.25 5.16 5.57
N ALA A 393 28.58 4.23 6.54
CA ALA A 393 27.82 2.97 6.88
C ALA A 393 27.79 2.19 8.30
N ARG A 394 26.64 1.73 8.90
CA ARG A 394 26.39 0.84 10.13
C ARG A 394 24.95 0.16 10.27
N LEU A 395 24.55 -0.57 11.37
CA LEU A 395 23.25 -1.34 11.66
C LEU A 395 22.47 -1.00 13.01
N TRP A 396 21.09 -0.97 13.08
CA TRP A 396 20.15 -0.45 14.16
C TRP A 396 18.79 -1.21 14.45
N GLU A 397 18.69 -2.52 14.75
CA GLU A 397 17.53 -3.33 15.24
C GLU A 397 16.06 -2.80 15.39
N ALA A 398 15.49 -1.83 14.66
CA ALA A 398 14.28 -0.99 14.98
C ALA A 398 13.88 -0.70 16.45
N ALA A 399 12.92 -1.44 17.02
CA ALA A 399 11.99 -1.08 18.11
C ALA A 399 12.59 -0.90 19.54
N SER A 400 13.90 -0.63 19.64
CA SER A 400 14.64 -0.05 20.80
C SER A 400 15.73 1.00 20.51
N GLY A 401 15.88 1.47 19.27
CA GLY A 401 16.68 2.64 18.92
C GLY A 401 18.23 2.69 19.03
N LYS A 402 18.99 1.59 19.09
CA LYS A 402 20.47 1.55 19.19
C LYS A 402 21.25 1.71 17.84
N PRO A 403 22.57 1.42 17.78
CA PRO A 403 23.34 1.14 16.53
C PRO A 403 24.67 0.36 16.80
N LEU A 404 25.83 0.70 16.15
CA LEU A 404 27.22 0.80 16.76
C LEU A 404 28.44 1.37 15.92
N CYS A 405 28.67 1.07 14.62
CA CYS A 405 30.04 1.08 13.96
C CYS A 405 30.38 2.27 13.01
N THR A 406 31.19 2.09 11.93
CA THR A 406 31.49 3.06 10.82
C THR A 406 32.25 2.45 9.60
N LEU A 407 31.65 2.27 8.41
CA LEU A 407 32.32 2.08 7.08
C LEU A 407 31.64 2.89 5.93
N VAL A 408 31.65 2.49 4.63
CA VAL A 408 31.43 3.34 3.41
C VAL A 408 31.49 2.52 2.14
N GLY A 409 31.09 3.04 0.98
CA GLY A 409 32.11 3.03 -0.09
C GLY A 409 31.56 3.20 -1.48
N HIS A 410 30.26 3.27 -1.54
CA HIS A 410 29.55 4.40 -2.11
C HIS A 410 30.41 5.70 -2.20
N THR A 411 30.34 6.54 -3.25
CA THR A 411 31.30 7.68 -3.44
C THR A 411 30.76 9.02 -4.02
N ASP A 412 29.43 9.20 -4.08
CA ASP A 412 28.66 10.46 -4.29
C ASP A 412 27.17 10.08 -4.06
N TRP A 413 26.17 10.95 -3.82
CA TRP A 413 24.67 10.75 -3.95
C TRP A 413 23.96 9.28 -3.94
N ILE A 414 22.84 8.90 -3.26
CA ILE A 414 22.17 7.48 -3.15
C ILE A 414 20.66 7.61 -2.84
N SER A 415 20.07 6.81 -1.96
CA SER A 415 18.69 6.38 -1.65
C SER A 415 18.25 4.95 -2.01
N HIS A 416 17.03 4.72 -2.54
CA HIS A 416 16.18 3.68 -1.93
C HIS A 416 16.10 2.29 -2.57
N ALA A 417 15.63 1.24 -1.83
CA ALA A 417 16.15 -0.13 -1.55
C ALA A 417 15.16 -1.37 -1.33
N ALA A 418 14.53 -2.02 -2.30
CA ALA A 418 13.29 -2.88 -2.25
C ALA A 418 13.35 -4.37 -1.76
N PHE A 419 12.72 -4.92 -0.69
CA PHE A 419 12.81 -6.37 -0.23
C PHE A 419 11.87 -7.46 -0.88
N SER A 420 11.86 -8.72 -0.39
CA SER A 420 11.26 -9.98 -0.95
C SER A 420 10.48 -10.90 0.04
N LEU A 421 10.15 -12.21 -0.26
CA LEU A 421 9.29 -13.24 0.43
C LEU A 421 9.91 -14.26 1.46
N ASP A 422 10.23 -15.54 1.26
CA ASP A 422 10.76 -16.46 2.34
C ASP A 422 12.16 -16.21 3.08
N GLY A 423 12.52 -15.06 3.70
CA GLY A 423 13.74 -14.90 4.58
C GLY A 423 14.75 -13.69 4.60
N ALA A 424 15.59 -13.35 3.58
CA ALA A 424 16.94 -12.75 3.72
C ALA A 424 17.78 -12.01 2.55
N ARG A 425 17.46 -10.87 1.86
CA ARG A 425 18.36 -10.11 0.86
C ARG A 425 18.24 -8.51 1.06
N ILE A 426 19.22 -7.51 1.03
CA ILE A 426 19.21 -6.06 1.62
C ILE A 426 20.23 -4.91 1.19
N VAL A 427 19.91 -3.61 0.84
CA VAL A 427 20.73 -2.78 -0.15
C VAL A 427 21.11 -1.23 -0.07
N THR A 428 21.89 -0.73 -1.09
CA THR A 428 22.43 0.64 -1.54
C THR A 428 22.72 0.71 -3.07
N ALA A 429 22.85 1.88 -3.75
CA ALA A 429 23.16 2.04 -5.22
C ALA A 429 23.50 3.55 -5.65
N SER A 430 24.42 4.01 -6.59
CA SER A 430 24.98 5.44 -6.74
C SER A 430 25.75 6.01 -8.03
N ALA A 431 25.31 7.02 -8.85
CA ALA A 431 26.04 8.03 -9.76
C ALA A 431 27.21 7.71 -10.72
N ASP A 432 27.83 6.59 -10.52
CA ASP A 432 29.03 6.08 -11.13
C ASP A 432 28.77 5.13 -12.28
N LYS A 433 27.51 5.00 -12.70
CA LYS A 433 27.01 4.09 -13.74
C LYS A 433 27.02 2.64 -13.25
N THR A 434 26.66 2.42 -11.97
CA THR A 434 26.62 1.13 -11.28
C THR A 434 25.49 0.95 -10.24
N ALA A 435 25.72 0.02 -9.32
CA ALA A 435 24.99 -0.45 -8.14
C ALA A 435 25.90 -1.55 -7.51
N ARG A 436 25.96 -1.87 -6.20
CA ARG A 436 26.98 -2.71 -5.53
C ARG A 436 26.44 -3.38 -4.26
N LEU A 437 26.43 -4.73 -4.20
CA LEU A 437 25.44 -5.72 -3.72
C LEU A 437 25.89 -6.61 -2.51
N TRP A 438 26.10 -6.06 -1.31
CA TRP A 438 26.60 -6.78 -0.12
C TRP A 438 25.44 -7.50 0.69
N ASP A 439 25.28 -7.42 2.03
CA ASP A 439 24.15 -8.01 2.85
C ASP A 439 23.77 -7.22 4.13
N ALA A 440 23.32 -7.87 5.18
CA ALA A 440 22.53 -7.31 6.26
C ALA A 440 22.63 -8.02 7.61
N HIS A 441 22.57 -9.35 7.69
CA HIS A 441 23.15 -9.96 8.89
C HIS A 441 24.69 -9.95 8.73
N THR A 442 25.26 -9.91 7.50
CA THR A 442 26.74 -9.92 7.29
C THR A 442 27.38 -9.00 6.20
N GLY A 443 26.62 -8.30 5.34
CA GLY A 443 27.07 -7.07 4.65
C GLY A 443 28.29 -7.08 3.72
N GLN A 444 28.65 -8.22 3.14
CA GLN A 444 29.87 -8.51 2.35
C GLN A 444 29.64 -8.87 0.85
N HIS A 445 29.99 -8.00 -0.11
CA HIS A 445 29.91 -8.23 -1.57
C HIS A 445 30.40 -9.65 -1.97
N LEU A 446 29.70 -10.33 -2.87
CA LEU A 446 30.22 -11.39 -3.76
C LEU A 446 30.62 -10.78 -5.12
N TYR A 447 29.73 -10.81 -6.12
CA TYR A 447 29.70 -10.04 -7.43
C TYR A 447 28.48 -6.92 -7.63
N THR A 448 29.17 -5.80 -8.05
CA THR A 448 28.76 -4.46 -8.59
C THR A 448 27.76 -4.54 -9.77
N LEU A 449 27.18 -3.48 -10.40
CA LEU A 449 26.04 -3.62 -11.35
C LEU A 449 25.92 -3.04 -12.84
N GLU A 450 27.00 -2.98 -13.66
CA GLU A 450 27.49 -2.09 -14.77
C GLU A 450 26.56 -1.47 -15.82
N GLY A 451 26.98 -0.48 -16.60
CA GLY A 451 26.43 -0.19 -17.94
C GLY A 451 24.95 0.12 -18.03
N HIS A 452 24.56 1.14 -17.28
CA HIS A 452 23.88 2.29 -17.88
C HIS A 452 24.89 3.47 -17.93
N SER A 453 24.54 4.73 -18.25
CA SER A 453 25.59 5.75 -18.53
C SER A 453 25.32 7.24 -18.18
N ASP A 454 24.39 7.51 -17.28
CA ASP A 454 23.92 8.73 -16.54
C ASP A 454 22.60 8.30 -15.87
N ARG A 455 21.66 9.17 -15.44
CA ARG A 455 21.42 9.31 -14.00
C ARG A 455 20.78 8.13 -13.27
N VAL A 456 19.67 8.17 -12.52
CA VAL A 456 19.05 7.01 -11.75
C VAL A 456 18.47 7.14 -10.29
N TYR A 457 18.10 7.51 -9.08
CA TYR A 457 16.95 7.05 -8.30
C TYR A 457 16.63 5.58 -7.83
N ARG A 458 15.87 4.69 -8.49
CA ARG A 458 14.73 4.02 -7.76
C ARG A 458 14.30 2.66 -8.47
N VAL A 459 13.99 1.52 -7.80
CA VAL A 459 13.71 0.12 -8.38
C VAL A 459 12.95 -0.91 -7.48
N ALA A 460 12.70 -2.09 -8.08
CA ALA A 460 11.79 -3.21 -7.84
C ALA A 460 12.38 -4.60 -7.61
N PHE A 461 11.73 -5.34 -6.72
CA PHE A 461 11.78 -6.86 -6.59
C PHE A 461 10.52 -7.32 -7.48
N SER A 462 9.63 -8.37 -7.64
CA SER A 462 9.14 -9.78 -7.34
C SER A 462 8.55 -10.33 -5.99
N PRO A 463 8.04 -11.58 -5.96
CA PRO A 463 7.71 -12.28 -4.71
C PRO A 463 8.67 -13.27 -4.00
N ASP A 464 8.50 -14.61 -4.05
CA ASP A 464 9.41 -15.67 -3.53
C ASP A 464 10.89 -15.20 -3.62
N GLY A 465 11.11 -14.58 -4.75
CA GLY A 465 12.20 -13.75 -5.15
C GLY A 465 12.87 -14.53 -6.24
N ASN A 466 12.06 -14.90 -7.23
CA ASN A 466 12.49 -15.62 -8.41
C ASN A 466 12.27 -14.85 -9.73
N GLN A 467 11.97 -13.54 -9.69
CA GLN A 467 12.37 -12.39 -10.57
C GLN A 467 13.52 -11.37 -10.08
N MET A 468 14.35 -10.58 -10.84
CA MET A 468 15.23 -9.44 -10.28
C MET A 468 15.43 -8.15 -11.16
N LEU A 469 15.72 -6.83 -10.80
CA LEU A 469 16.06 -5.75 -11.84
C LEU A 469 16.48 -4.20 -11.68
N THR A 470 16.87 -3.53 -12.82
CA THR A 470 17.19 -2.06 -13.10
C THR A 470 16.19 -1.19 -13.94
N ALA A 471 16.11 0.16 -13.88
CA ALA A 471 15.16 1.15 -14.54
C ALA A 471 15.52 2.40 -15.46
N SER A 472 16.47 2.44 -16.39
CA SER A 472 17.24 3.64 -16.77
C SER A 472 17.19 4.34 -18.12
N PHE A 473 17.64 5.59 -18.21
CA PHE A 473 17.36 6.56 -19.29
C PHE A 473 18.11 6.44 -20.67
N ASP A 474 17.79 5.45 -21.56
CA ASP A 474 18.72 4.96 -22.61
C ASP A 474 18.45 3.71 -23.54
N ASN A 475 17.27 3.48 -24.11
CA ASN A 475 17.02 2.29 -24.97
C ASN A 475 16.95 1.05 -24.08
N SER A 476 16.51 1.23 -22.84
CA SER A 476 16.17 0.15 -21.92
C SER A 476 15.63 0.52 -20.58
N ALA A 477 14.73 -0.30 -20.07
CA ALA A 477 14.96 -0.74 -18.72
C ALA A 477 15.24 -2.20 -18.56
N GLY A 478 15.21 -2.71 -17.32
CA GLY A 478 16.23 -3.64 -16.88
C GLY A 478 15.95 -5.18 -16.54
N LEU A 479 15.36 -7.33 -18.11
CA LEU A 479 15.40 -8.89 -17.94
C LEU A 479 16.61 -9.50 -17.11
N TRP A 480 16.58 -9.77 -15.79
CA TRP A 480 17.69 -9.69 -14.76
C TRP A 480 17.55 -10.71 -13.61
N ASP A 481 18.63 -11.27 -13.08
CA ASP A 481 18.61 -12.39 -12.10
C ASP A 481 18.87 -11.98 -10.65
N ALA A 482 18.64 -12.82 -9.63
CA ALA A 482 18.95 -12.47 -8.22
C ALA A 482 19.86 -13.44 -7.46
N ASN A 483 20.43 -14.41 -8.18
CA ASN A 483 21.31 -15.51 -7.80
C ASN A 483 22.70 -15.52 -8.49
N SER A 484 22.84 -15.24 -9.81
CA SER A 484 24.04 -15.64 -10.61
C SER A 484 24.63 -14.70 -11.73
N GLY A 485 24.47 -13.38 -11.71
CA GLY A 485 25.36 -12.40 -12.40
C GLY A 485 24.96 -11.44 -13.56
N LYS A 486 23.97 -11.64 -14.47
CA LYS A 486 24.21 -11.28 -15.93
C LYS A 486 23.05 -10.97 -16.95
N LEU A 487 23.03 -9.77 -17.56
CA LEU A 487 22.28 -9.28 -18.76
C LEU A 487 22.26 -10.24 -20.00
N LEU A 488 21.46 -9.95 -21.07
CA LEU A 488 21.73 -10.39 -22.46
C LEU A 488 21.33 -9.41 -23.61
N ASP A 489 20.04 -9.05 -23.79
CA ASP A 489 19.50 -8.29 -24.97
C ASP A 489 19.57 -6.74 -24.77
N LYS A 490 18.49 -5.91 -24.95
CA LYS A 490 18.41 -4.50 -24.42
C LYS A 490 16.97 -3.88 -24.40
N LEU A 491 16.29 -3.49 -23.27
CA LEU A 491 14.81 -3.21 -23.34
C LEU A 491 14.28 -1.85 -23.92
N ALA A 492 14.49 -1.60 -25.22
CA ALA A 492 14.53 -0.40 -26.06
C ALA A 492 13.32 0.55 -26.42
N GLY A 493 13.66 1.73 -27.01
CA GLY A 493 13.06 3.11 -27.12
C GLY A 493 11.94 3.74 -28.04
N HIS A 494 12.38 4.78 -28.80
CA HIS A 494 11.74 5.71 -29.77
C HIS A 494 12.63 6.98 -30.14
N GLN A 495 12.71 8.10 -29.34
CA GLN A 495 13.30 9.46 -29.61
C GLN A 495 13.82 10.32 -28.38
N ARG A 496 13.23 10.33 -27.15
CA ARG A 496 13.84 10.92 -25.90
C ARG A 496 13.33 10.29 -24.56
N GLY A 497 13.74 10.76 -23.35
CA GLY A 497 13.19 10.25 -22.07
C GLY A 497 13.93 10.22 -20.71
N ILE A 498 13.88 9.02 -20.09
CA ILE A 498 13.36 8.70 -18.74
C ILE A 498 13.74 9.51 -17.52
N SER A 499 12.73 9.60 -16.68
CA SER A 499 12.83 9.15 -15.31
C SER A 499 11.60 8.37 -14.57
N TYR A 500 11.05 7.08 -14.71
CA TYR A 500 10.70 5.96 -13.64
C TYR A 500 9.87 4.70 -13.90
N ALA A 501 9.86 3.68 -12.99
CA ALA A 501 9.00 2.49 -13.14
C ALA A 501 8.56 1.56 -11.96
N GLY A 502 8.15 0.30 -12.26
CA GLY A 502 7.48 -0.72 -11.41
C GLY A 502 6.88 -1.88 -12.20
N PHE A 503 5.65 -2.40 -11.96
CA PHE A 503 5.44 -3.76 -11.39
C PHE A 503 4.35 -4.84 -12.17
N SER A 504 3.66 -6.11 -12.07
CA SER A 504 2.67 -7.14 -11.30
C SER A 504 2.75 -8.57 -10.48
N PRO A 505 2.20 -8.76 -9.18
CA PRO A 505 2.40 -9.77 -8.11
C PRO A 505 1.97 -11.21 -8.05
N ASP A 506 1.13 -11.80 -8.89
CA ASP A 506 1.34 -13.26 -8.97
C ASP A 506 2.79 -13.55 -9.41
N GLY A 507 3.43 -12.54 -10.02
CA GLY A 507 4.75 -12.56 -10.58
C GLY A 507 4.68 -12.17 -12.04
N SER A 508 3.58 -12.45 -12.73
CA SER A 508 3.66 -12.64 -14.17
C SER A 508 3.76 -11.35 -15.00
N LEU A 509 3.07 -10.24 -14.72
CA LEU A 509 3.03 -9.07 -15.62
C LEU A 509 3.73 -7.79 -15.05
N ILE A 510 3.95 -6.70 -15.82
CA ILE A 510 5.25 -5.94 -15.75
C ILE A 510 5.25 -4.42 -16.22
N ILE A 511 5.47 -3.33 -15.42
CA ILE A 511 5.40 -1.88 -15.83
C ILE A 511 6.41 -0.71 -15.56
N THR A 512 6.36 0.37 -16.35
CA THR A 512 7.48 1.18 -16.79
C THR A 512 7.05 2.52 -17.38
N ALA A 513 7.71 3.66 -17.21
CA ALA A 513 6.86 4.86 -17.21
C ALA A 513 7.42 6.25 -17.32
N SER A 514 6.51 7.20 -17.55
CA SER A 514 6.83 8.30 -18.41
C SER A 514 6.44 9.79 -18.04
N PHE A 515 7.21 10.77 -18.57
CA PHE A 515 7.38 12.23 -18.58
C PHE A 515 7.59 12.45 -20.14
N ASP A 516 7.15 11.56 -21.06
CA ASP A 516 7.36 11.57 -22.54
C ASP A 516 6.25 11.69 -23.63
N ASN A 517 5.44 10.67 -23.99
CA ASN A 517 4.37 10.55 -25.03
C ASN A 517 4.09 9.08 -25.27
N THR A 518 3.35 8.52 -24.33
CA THR A 518 3.13 7.12 -23.99
C THR A 518 4.37 6.49 -23.39
N ALA A 519 4.24 5.82 -22.26
CA ALA A 519 4.93 4.54 -22.14
C ALA A 519 4.10 3.48 -22.89
N CYS A 520 3.86 2.27 -22.39
CA CYS A 520 3.10 1.27 -23.15
C CYS A 520 2.69 0.06 -22.27
N LEU A 521 2.36 -1.10 -22.87
CA LEU A 521 2.04 -2.44 -22.34
C LEU A 521 3.03 -3.48 -23.07
N TRP A 522 3.59 -4.64 -22.63
CA TRP A 522 4.49 -5.62 -23.40
C TRP A 522 4.31 -7.07 -22.89
N GLN A 523 3.74 -8.04 -23.65
CA GLN A 523 3.56 -9.46 -23.27
C GLN A 523 4.88 -10.26 -23.39
N ALA A 524 5.52 -10.64 -22.27
CA ALA A 524 6.96 -10.52 -22.04
C ALA A 524 7.82 -11.59 -21.31
N ASP A 525 7.30 -12.48 -20.43
CA ASP A 525 7.91 -13.83 -20.22
C ASP A 525 8.27 -14.40 -21.60
N SER A 526 7.36 -14.11 -22.56
CA SER A 526 7.57 -14.24 -23.99
C SER A 526 7.55 -12.92 -24.81
N ARG A 527 8.41 -11.94 -24.51
CA ARG A 527 9.09 -11.02 -25.57
C ARG A 527 8.25 -9.65 -25.30
N LYS A 528 7.21 -9.34 -26.11
CA LYS A 528 6.91 -7.99 -26.68
C LYS A 528 5.55 -7.23 -26.53
N ARG A 529 5.61 -5.89 -26.77
CA ARG A 529 4.65 -4.77 -27.06
C ARG A 529 3.15 -5.11 -26.99
N LEU A 530 2.38 -4.40 -26.16
CA LEU A 530 1.04 -4.74 -25.66
C LEU A 530 -0.05 -3.60 -25.62
N HIS A 531 0.13 -2.31 -25.30
CA HIS A 531 -0.92 -1.24 -25.32
C HIS A 531 -0.22 0.13 -25.07
N GLN A 532 -0.06 1.00 -26.07
CA GLN A 532 0.77 2.22 -25.98
C GLN A 532 -0.12 3.43 -25.75
N LEU A 533 -0.48 3.69 -24.50
CA LEU A 533 -1.71 4.40 -24.28
C LEU A 533 -1.67 5.96 -24.32
N GLN A 534 -2.53 6.60 -25.17
CA GLN A 534 -2.49 7.99 -25.70
C GLN A 534 -3.61 9.05 -25.37
N GLY A 535 -3.31 10.37 -25.52
CA GLY A 535 -4.21 11.50 -25.82
C GLY A 535 -4.31 12.71 -24.84
N HIS A 536 -3.23 13.37 -24.42
CA HIS A 536 -3.17 14.40 -23.35
C HIS A 536 -2.48 15.72 -23.81
N THR A 537 -1.86 16.54 -22.91
CA THR A 537 -1.08 17.74 -23.31
C THR A 537 0.17 18.26 -22.51
N ILE A 538 0.81 17.59 -21.54
CA ILE A 538 2.25 17.19 -21.63
C ILE A 538 2.42 15.91 -20.75
N GLY A 539 3.04 15.79 -19.52
CA GLY A 539 2.94 14.58 -18.58
C GLY A 539 4.03 13.87 -17.60
N VAL A 540 3.94 12.54 -17.20
CA VAL A 540 3.79 11.73 -15.87
C VAL A 540 5.02 11.43 -14.88
N SER A 541 4.95 10.82 -13.65
CA SER A 541 6.02 10.79 -12.53
C SER A 541 5.85 10.26 -11.01
N TYR A 542 5.35 9.02 -10.64
CA TYR A 542 5.65 8.09 -9.45
C TYR A 542 5.02 6.63 -9.53
N ALA A 543 5.16 5.67 -8.55
CA ALA A 543 4.37 4.40 -8.42
C ALA A 543 4.37 3.58 -7.06
N ALA A 544 3.48 2.55 -6.85
CA ALA A 544 3.31 1.50 -5.76
C ALA A 544 2.07 0.54 -6.07
N PHE A 545 1.58 -0.50 -5.31
CA PHE A 545 0.45 -1.43 -5.80
C PHE A 545 -0.56 -2.31 -4.94
N SER A 546 -1.24 -3.37 -5.49
CA SER A 546 -2.70 -3.80 -5.47
C SER A 546 -3.18 -5.18 -4.89
N PRO A 547 -2.73 -5.70 -3.73
CA PRO A 547 -3.18 -6.92 -2.98
C PRO A 547 -4.04 -8.15 -3.48
N ASP A 548 -4.77 -8.20 -4.61
CA ASP A 548 -5.36 -9.44 -5.21
C ASP A 548 -5.56 -9.48 -6.77
N GLY A 549 -5.53 -8.38 -7.59
CA GLY A 549 -5.84 -8.54 -9.04
C GLY A 549 -5.74 -7.39 -10.08
N THR A 550 -6.58 -7.55 -11.14
CA THR A 550 -6.79 -7.02 -12.53
C THR A 550 -6.76 -5.55 -13.11
N LYS A 551 -6.76 -4.35 -12.49
CA LYS A 551 -7.09 -3.05 -13.20
C LYS A 551 -6.35 -1.70 -12.74
N VAL A 552 -5.97 -0.71 -13.61
CA VAL A 552 -4.71 0.19 -13.76
C VAL A 552 -4.61 1.81 -13.92
N VAL A 553 -3.65 2.60 -13.33
CA VAL A 553 -3.49 4.12 -13.29
C VAL A 553 -2.45 4.95 -14.09
N THR A 554 -2.49 6.30 -14.09
CA THR A 554 -1.37 7.21 -14.48
C THR A 554 -1.22 8.63 -13.79
N THR A 555 -0.97 8.81 -12.47
CA THR A 555 -1.13 10.10 -11.66
C THR A 555 -0.41 11.36 -12.10
N SER A 556 -0.93 12.55 -11.78
CA SER A 556 -0.80 13.63 -12.76
C SER A 556 -0.72 15.10 -12.34
N PHE A 557 0.43 15.72 -12.56
CA PHE A 557 0.69 17.09 -13.03
C PHE A 557 0.15 17.39 -14.47
N ASP A 558 -1.07 16.99 -14.92
CA ASP A 558 -1.87 17.80 -15.89
C ASP A 558 -3.30 17.37 -16.31
N THR A 559 -4.22 18.33 -16.46
CA THR A 559 -5.70 18.41 -16.67
C THR A 559 -6.60 17.25 -16.33
N THR A 560 -6.08 16.13 -15.85
CA THR A 560 -6.89 14.97 -15.54
C THR A 560 -6.18 13.85 -14.82
N ALA A 561 -5.63 12.82 -15.53
CA ALA A 561 -5.61 11.36 -15.24
C ALA A 561 -6.40 10.49 -16.24
N CYS A 562 -6.59 9.19 -15.92
CA CYS A 562 -7.90 8.55 -15.68
C CYS A 562 -7.84 7.06 -15.22
N LEU A 563 -8.95 6.30 -15.30
CA LEU A 563 -9.15 4.92 -14.78
C LEU A 563 -8.96 3.79 -15.82
N TRP A 564 -8.64 4.15 -17.07
CA TRP A 564 -7.88 3.37 -18.07
C TRP A 564 -8.44 2.06 -18.66
N ALA A 565 -7.68 0.95 -18.96
CA ALA A 565 -8.25 -0.43 -19.11
C ALA A 565 -7.48 -1.82 -19.18
N VAL A 566 -6.20 -1.98 -18.82
CA VAL A 566 -5.39 -3.22 -19.05
C VAL A 566 -5.85 -4.17 -20.13
N GLN A 567 -6.64 -5.21 -19.83
CA GLN A 567 -6.81 -6.37 -20.70
C GLN A 567 -7.39 -5.96 -22.05
N SER A 568 -8.28 -4.94 -22.04
CA SER A 568 -8.71 -4.21 -23.25
C SER A 568 -8.53 -2.68 -23.17
N GLY A 569 -7.75 -2.19 -22.21
CA GLY A 569 -7.03 -0.91 -22.16
C GLY A 569 -7.73 0.47 -22.26
N GLN A 570 -8.95 0.66 -22.80
CA GLN A 570 -9.50 2.02 -23.15
C GLN A 570 -10.85 2.52 -22.55
N LEU A 571 -10.80 3.38 -21.50
CA LEU A 571 -11.43 4.73 -21.58
C LEU A 571 -12.95 4.89 -21.21
N LEU A 572 -13.36 4.96 -19.91
CA LEU A 572 -14.71 5.37 -19.42
C LEU A 572 -15.03 6.79 -18.79
N HIS A 573 -14.24 7.63 -18.10
CA HIS A 573 -14.69 8.75 -17.22
C HIS A 573 -13.65 9.93 -17.09
N ARG A 574 -13.65 10.83 -16.05
CA ARG A 574 -12.55 11.83 -15.79
C ARG A 574 -12.41 12.63 -14.42
N LEU A 575 -12.14 12.07 -13.20
CA LEU A 575 -12.14 12.80 -11.87
C LEU A 575 -11.34 14.14 -11.67
N THR A 576 -11.60 15.24 -12.37
CA THR A 576 -10.83 16.52 -12.35
C THR A 576 -10.52 17.25 -11.00
N GLY A 577 -10.02 16.65 -9.93
CA GLY A 577 -10.02 17.11 -8.53
C GLY A 577 -9.26 18.33 -8.02
N HIS A 578 -8.07 18.59 -8.50
CA HIS A 578 -7.17 19.57 -7.94
C HIS A 578 -7.27 20.88 -8.67
N PHE A 579 -6.13 21.58 -8.82
CA PHE A 579 -5.93 22.89 -9.42
C PHE A 579 -4.38 23.15 -9.60
N ALA A 580 -3.62 22.35 -10.39
CA ALA A 580 -2.14 22.40 -10.69
C ALA A 580 -1.26 21.30 -9.92
N PRO A 581 0.06 20.93 -10.24
CA PRO A 581 0.96 19.62 -10.44
C PRO A 581 1.08 18.09 -9.81
N ILE A 582 0.27 16.97 -9.94
CA ILE A 582 0.24 15.73 -9.00
C ILE A 582 0.65 14.25 -9.36
N SER A 583 0.67 13.25 -8.41
CA SER A 583 1.63 12.08 -8.42
C SER A 583 1.58 10.65 -7.63
N HIS A 584 0.52 9.96 -7.09
CA HIS A 584 0.65 8.66 -6.30
C HIS A 584 -0.44 7.52 -6.29
N ALA A 585 -0.15 6.37 -5.67
CA ALA A 585 -0.96 5.23 -5.22
C ALA A 585 -0.28 3.83 -5.05
N ALA A 586 -0.32 3.19 -3.88
CA ALA A 586 -0.56 1.75 -3.80
C ALA A 586 -2.07 1.51 -3.61
N PHE A 587 -2.46 0.28 -3.34
CA PHE A 587 -3.81 -0.21 -3.57
C PHE A 587 -4.06 -1.47 -2.70
N ASN A 588 -5.19 -2.21 -2.80
CA ASN A 588 -6.47 -1.88 -2.12
C ASN A 588 -7.19 -3.08 -1.37
N LEU A 589 -6.69 -4.35 -1.36
CA LEU A 589 -7.40 -5.67 -1.10
C LEU A 589 -8.90 -5.80 -1.45
N ASP A 590 -9.85 -5.28 -0.68
CA ASP A 590 -11.28 -5.40 -1.07
C ASP A 590 -11.67 -4.56 -2.31
N SER A 591 -10.80 -3.64 -2.72
CA SER A 591 -10.87 -2.93 -4.02
C SER A 591 -11.91 -1.84 -4.22
N THR A 592 -12.98 -1.87 -3.44
CA THR A 592 -14.22 -1.14 -3.75
C THR A 592 -14.10 0.38 -3.79
N LYS A 593 -12.97 0.96 -3.35
CA LYS A 593 -12.74 2.36 -2.91
C LYS A 593 -11.20 2.71 -3.08
N ILE A 594 -10.57 3.85 -2.65
CA ILE A 594 -9.54 4.69 -3.41
C ILE A 594 -8.74 5.73 -2.59
N VAL A 595 -8.12 6.80 -3.16
CA VAL A 595 -7.51 8.09 -2.67
C VAL A 595 -6.99 8.93 -3.87
N THR A 596 -6.62 10.21 -3.74
CA THR A 596 -5.51 10.84 -4.51
C THR A 596 -4.52 11.60 -3.63
N ALA A 597 -3.56 12.34 -4.19
CA ALA A 597 -2.75 13.25 -3.41
C ALA A 597 -2.53 14.58 -4.11
N SER A 598 -1.90 15.56 -3.49
CA SER A 598 -1.89 17.00 -3.83
C SER A 598 -0.49 17.60 -3.68
N ALA A 599 -0.40 18.92 -3.53
CA ALA A 599 0.55 19.86 -2.93
C ALA A 599 0.04 21.28 -3.29
N ASP A 600 -1.28 21.52 -3.15
CA ASP A 600 -1.99 22.73 -3.58
C ASP A 600 -2.49 23.62 -2.47
N LYS A 601 -2.64 23.06 -1.26
CA LYS A 601 -3.35 23.53 -0.06
C LYS A 601 -3.89 22.33 0.71
N THR A 602 -4.54 21.41 -0.01
CA THR A 602 -5.45 20.34 0.46
C THR A 602 -5.31 18.98 -0.25
N ALA A 603 -5.93 17.84 -0.01
CA ALA A 603 -7.04 17.32 0.74
C ALA A 603 -7.52 15.88 0.33
N GLN A 604 -7.84 15.52 -0.93
CA GLN A 604 -8.59 14.35 -1.50
C GLN A 604 -8.28 12.87 -1.19
N LEU A 605 -8.89 12.46 -0.10
CA LEU A 605 -9.67 11.24 -0.10
C LEU A 605 -10.47 11.22 -1.49
N TRP A 606 -10.77 10.10 -2.16
CA TRP A 606 -11.45 10.08 -3.48
C TRP A 606 -12.70 9.18 -3.70
N ASP A 607 -13.07 8.88 -4.96
CA ASP A 607 -14.22 8.00 -5.32
C ASP A 607 -13.98 6.97 -6.48
N VAL A 608 -14.73 5.84 -6.52
CA VAL A 608 -14.39 4.62 -7.34
C VAL A 608 -15.28 4.20 -8.53
N GLN A 609 -16.07 3.11 -8.49
CA GLN A 609 -16.71 2.50 -9.68
C GLN A 609 -17.67 3.51 -10.32
N SER A 610 -18.05 4.48 -9.49
CA SER A 610 -18.69 5.73 -9.85
C SER A 610 -18.12 6.93 -9.07
N GLY A 611 -16.79 7.03 -8.90
CA GLY A 611 -16.00 8.27 -8.92
C GLY A 611 -16.38 9.62 -8.26
N GLN A 612 -17.54 9.94 -7.67
CA GLN A 612 -18.11 11.32 -7.70
C GLN A 612 -17.65 12.47 -6.71
N ARG A 613 -16.50 12.43 -5.96
CA ARG A 613 -15.95 13.35 -4.88
C ARG A 613 -16.47 13.46 -3.39
N ILE A 614 -16.51 12.51 -2.42
CA ILE A 614 -16.98 12.68 -0.96
C ILE A 614 -16.25 13.51 0.21
N HIS A 615 -15.55 14.68 0.24
CA HIS A 615 -15.20 15.62 1.40
C HIS A 615 -14.27 16.76 0.92
N LYS A 616 -14.36 17.97 1.49
CA LYS A 616 -13.57 19.13 1.04
C LYS A 616 -13.05 20.06 2.11
N LEU A 617 -13.54 20.09 3.34
CA LEU A 617 -12.80 20.64 4.49
C LEU A 617 -12.78 22.25 4.70
N VAL A 618 -13.15 22.77 5.93
CA VAL A 618 -12.81 24.06 6.69
C VAL A 618 -12.42 23.91 8.26
N GLY A 619 -11.31 24.49 8.85
CA GLY A 619 -10.41 24.09 10.04
C GLY A 619 -8.87 23.53 10.11
N HIS A 620 -7.91 23.49 9.12
CA HIS A 620 -6.51 22.92 8.96
C HIS A 620 -5.57 23.67 7.96
N THR A 621 -4.24 23.74 8.15
CA THR A 621 -3.22 24.00 7.07
C THR A 621 -1.86 23.36 7.29
N LYS A 622 -0.81 23.62 6.47
CA LYS A 622 -0.81 23.88 5.01
C LYS A 622 -1.73 22.90 4.33
N GLY A 623 -1.34 21.62 4.32
CA GLY A 623 -2.18 20.51 4.73
C GLY A 623 -2.18 19.29 3.80
N VAL A 624 -1.14 18.43 3.81
CA VAL A 624 -1.20 17.14 3.06
C VAL A 624 0.08 16.60 2.26
N VAL A 625 0.20 15.46 1.42
CA VAL A 625 1.22 14.93 0.29
C VAL A 625 1.00 13.81 -0.95
N HIS A 626 1.19 12.41 -0.88
CA HIS A 626 1.26 11.02 -1.71
C HIS A 626 0.37 9.69 -1.58
N ALA A 627 0.80 8.38 -1.50
CA ALA A 627 0.15 7.21 -0.75
C ALA A 627 0.14 5.65 -1.13
N ALA A 628 0.15 4.66 -0.18
CA ALA A 628 0.04 3.13 -0.18
C ALA A 628 -0.98 2.57 0.92
N PHE A 629 -1.56 1.34 1.08
CA PHE A 629 -2.79 1.16 1.98
C PHE A 629 -2.98 -0.16 2.86
N SER A 630 -4.19 -0.55 3.37
CA SER A 630 -4.57 -1.33 4.63
C SER A 630 -5.74 -2.39 4.75
N PRO A 631 -5.62 -3.63 5.29
CA PRO A 631 -6.67 -4.66 5.20
C PRO A 631 -8.07 -4.56 5.89
N ASP A 632 -8.37 -3.76 6.92
CA ASP A 632 -9.58 -3.99 7.77
C ASP A 632 -10.63 -2.84 7.95
N GLY A 633 -10.45 -1.60 7.47
CA GLY A 633 -11.44 -0.53 7.75
C GLY A 633 -11.19 0.92 7.25
N SER A 634 -10.80 1.84 8.14
CA SER A 634 -10.44 3.23 7.79
C SER A 634 -9.18 3.85 8.45
N LEU A 635 -8.01 3.19 8.30
CA LEU A 635 -6.66 3.61 8.72
C LEU A 635 -6.02 3.95 7.40
N ILE A 636 -5.30 5.04 7.45
CA ILE A 636 -4.91 5.85 6.33
C ILE A 636 -3.40 6.21 6.64
N VAL A 637 -2.53 6.98 5.92
CA VAL A 637 -1.26 7.67 6.40
C VAL A 637 -0.63 8.66 5.41
N THR A 638 0.14 9.67 5.82
CA THR A 638 0.50 10.80 4.96
C THR A 638 1.90 11.50 5.16
N SER A 639 2.50 12.19 4.20
CA SER A 639 3.52 13.25 4.42
C SER A 639 3.05 14.62 3.86
N SER A 640 3.82 15.71 3.90
CA SER A 640 3.39 17.14 3.81
C SER A 640 4.53 18.14 3.76
N GLN A 641 4.16 19.41 3.64
CA GLN A 641 4.91 20.55 4.11
C GLN A 641 4.10 21.56 5.02
N ASP A 642 3.02 21.14 5.71
CA ASP A 642 2.39 21.75 6.93
C ASP A 642 3.03 21.65 8.35
N HIS A 643 4.33 21.89 8.58
CA HIS A 643 5.02 21.43 9.81
C HIS A 643 5.00 19.91 9.91
N THR A 644 3.96 19.20 9.51
CA THR A 644 3.61 18.05 10.26
C THR A 644 2.69 17.01 9.61
N ALA A 645 2.14 16.12 10.46
CA ALA A 645 1.85 14.73 10.26
C ALA A 645 0.51 14.16 10.71
N ARG A 646 -0.63 14.67 10.33
CA ARG A 646 -1.95 14.40 10.90
C ARG A 646 -2.53 12.97 10.64
N LEU A 647 -3.21 12.27 11.56
CA LEU A 647 -3.49 10.80 11.65
C LEU A 647 -4.94 10.50 11.98
N TRP A 648 -5.72 10.36 10.92
CA TRP A 648 -7.15 10.44 10.82
C TRP A 648 -7.92 9.15 10.34
N GLU A 649 -9.03 8.77 11.02
CA GLU A 649 -9.98 7.65 10.73
C GLU A 649 -10.83 7.86 9.44
N VAL A 650 -11.86 7.09 9.03
CA VAL A 650 -12.86 7.52 7.97
C VAL A 650 -14.36 7.22 8.21
N GLN A 651 -14.79 6.25 9.03
CA GLN A 651 -16.23 5.87 9.12
C GLN A 651 -17.20 6.75 10.00
N SER A 652 -16.98 8.06 10.23
CA SER A 652 -17.72 8.80 11.30
C SER A 652 -18.28 10.20 11.02
N GLY A 653 -18.44 10.59 9.75
CA GLY A 653 -19.54 11.47 9.32
C GLY A 653 -19.55 12.96 9.75
N GLN A 654 -18.65 13.43 10.63
CA GLN A 654 -18.92 14.62 11.46
C GLN A 654 -17.70 15.25 12.15
N GLY A 655 -18.01 16.12 13.12
CA GLY A 655 -17.20 16.77 14.17
C GLY A 655 -16.02 15.99 14.80
N LEU A 656 -15.00 16.71 15.30
CA LEU A 656 -13.64 16.62 14.74
C LEU A 656 -12.47 16.59 15.80
N MET A 657 -11.45 15.70 15.71
CA MET A 657 -10.25 15.57 16.63
C MET A 657 -8.83 15.43 15.94
N SER A 658 -7.64 15.66 16.60
CA SER A 658 -6.22 15.51 16.07
C SER A 658 -5.05 15.67 17.08
N VAL A 659 -4.13 14.71 17.24
CA VAL A 659 -3.30 14.53 18.49
C VAL A 659 -1.75 14.55 18.39
N VAL A 660 -1.23 14.50 17.18
CA VAL A 660 -0.12 15.35 16.73
C VAL A 660 1.40 14.90 16.77
N LEU A 661 1.89 13.80 16.13
CA LEU A 661 3.29 13.18 15.99
C LEU A 661 4.61 14.00 15.80
N GLY A 662 4.64 15.26 16.20
CA GLY A 662 5.58 16.35 15.91
C GLY A 662 7.08 16.24 15.56
N GLY A 663 7.87 15.22 15.87
CA GLY A 663 9.29 15.41 16.28
C GLY A 663 10.36 15.87 15.30
N HIS A 664 9.99 16.43 14.16
CA HIS A 664 10.79 17.06 13.11
C HIS A 664 10.77 18.58 13.38
N THR A 665 11.46 19.44 12.64
CA THR A 665 10.99 20.80 12.38
C THR A 665 11.51 21.27 11.01
N ASP A 666 11.06 20.71 9.86
CA ASP A 666 11.53 21.00 8.49
C ASP A 666 10.79 20.18 7.32
N THR A 667 10.94 20.44 5.99
CA THR A 667 10.34 19.90 4.66
C THR A 667 9.78 18.43 4.30
N VAL A 668 8.84 17.74 4.99
CA VAL A 668 8.66 16.25 4.87
C VAL A 668 7.87 15.55 3.65
N PHE A 669 8.47 15.14 2.48
CA PHE A 669 7.96 14.27 1.33
C PHE A 669 8.04 12.67 1.25
N GLN A 670 6.96 11.98 0.77
CA GLN A 670 6.70 10.53 0.33
C GLN A 670 6.28 9.56 1.45
N VAL A 671 5.63 8.37 1.22
CA VAL A 671 5.21 7.31 2.22
C VAL A 671 4.75 5.88 1.69
N THR A 672 4.57 4.80 2.52
CA THR A 672 3.94 3.44 2.27
C THR A 672 2.99 2.79 3.38
N PHE A 673 2.55 1.48 3.31
CA PHE A 673 2.44 0.42 4.40
C PHE A 673 2.39 -1.11 3.90
N SER A 674 1.57 -2.03 4.52
CA SER A 674 1.83 -3.45 4.94
C SER A 674 0.86 -4.03 6.07
N PRO A 675 0.66 -5.37 6.28
CA PRO A 675 -0.22 -6.18 7.23
C PRO A 675 -1.26 -5.75 8.34
N ASP A 676 -1.09 -5.90 9.70
CA ASP A 676 -2.15 -6.04 10.78
C ASP A 676 -2.22 -5.24 12.19
N GLY A 677 -1.36 -4.30 12.68
CA GLY A 677 -1.53 -3.48 13.98
C GLY A 677 -0.54 -3.40 15.28
N ARG A 678 0.79 -3.04 15.22
CA ARG A 678 2.04 -3.12 16.10
C ARG A 678 3.42 -2.41 15.70
N GLN A 679 3.78 -1.86 14.49
CA GLN A 679 4.84 -0.76 14.25
C GLN A 679 4.64 0.30 13.05
N LEU A 680 5.44 1.39 12.83
CA LEU A 680 5.24 2.46 11.75
C LEU A 680 6.60 2.92 11.05
N VAL A 681 6.71 3.46 9.79
CA VAL A 681 7.93 4.09 9.13
C VAL A 681 7.80 5.46 8.39
N THR A 682 8.10 6.61 8.97
CA THR A 682 8.34 7.91 8.27
C THR A 682 9.75 8.12 7.61
N VAL A 683 10.21 9.33 7.26
CA VAL A 683 11.57 9.93 7.47
C VAL A 683 11.47 11.44 7.30
N SER A 684 12.40 12.02 6.57
CA SER A 684 12.69 13.41 6.36
C SER A 684 14.09 13.52 5.76
N ALA A 685 14.56 14.75 5.49
CA ALA A 685 15.86 15.18 4.99
C ALA A 685 16.76 15.78 6.08
N ASP A 686 16.70 15.15 7.26
CA ASP A 686 17.85 14.98 8.13
C ASP A 686 17.88 13.68 8.84
N ASN A 687 19.00 13.36 9.44
CA ASN A 687 19.81 12.64 8.54
C ASN A 687 19.48 11.14 8.59
N THR A 688 18.44 10.72 9.28
CA THR A 688 18.35 9.36 9.74
C THR A 688 16.83 9.05 9.89
N ALA A 689 16.30 8.14 10.73
CA ALA A 689 14.87 7.72 10.68
C ALA A 689 14.04 7.40 12.00
N ARG A 690 12.90 8.10 12.36
CA ARG A 690 12.11 8.21 13.66
C ARG A 690 11.47 6.89 14.30
N LEU A 691 10.13 6.70 14.52
CA LEU A 691 9.22 5.56 15.01
C LEU A 691 8.30 5.64 16.30
N TRP A 692 7.48 6.68 16.52
CA TRP A 692 6.31 6.90 17.47
C TRP A 692 5.38 5.71 17.93
N SER A 693 4.02 5.75 17.95
CA SER A 693 3.09 4.58 18.23
C SER A 693 1.55 4.78 18.00
N MET A 694 0.78 3.67 18.16
CA MET A 694 -0.69 3.51 18.20
C MET A 694 -1.14 2.97 19.56
N PHE A 695 -0.76 1.73 19.92
CA PHE A 695 -1.08 1.08 21.18
C PHE A 695 0.17 1.07 22.08
N PRO A 696 0.19 1.86 23.19
CA PRO A 696 1.36 1.99 24.06
C PRO A 696 1.59 0.76 24.94
N THR A 697 0.63 -0.17 24.94
CA THR A 697 0.60 -1.39 25.74
C THR A 697 -0.17 -2.47 24.99
N THR A 698 0.14 -3.74 25.26
CA THR A 698 -0.65 -4.88 24.76
C THR A 698 -2.13 -4.79 25.15
N GLN A 699 -2.45 -4.17 26.29
CA GLN A 699 -3.84 -3.94 26.69
C GLN A 699 -4.55 -2.96 25.74
N ALA A 700 -3.87 -1.93 25.21
CA ALA A 700 -4.47 -1.03 24.23
C ALA A 700 -4.72 -1.71 22.88
N LEU A 701 -3.86 -2.66 22.47
CA LEU A 701 -4.08 -3.55 21.32
C LEU A 701 -5.30 -4.46 21.55
N ILE A 702 -5.40 -5.09 22.71
CA ILE A 702 -6.53 -5.94 23.09
C ILE A 702 -7.83 -5.11 23.17
N ASP A 703 -7.78 -3.92 23.77
CA ASP A 703 -8.90 -2.96 23.82
C ASP A 703 -9.37 -2.52 22.44
N TYR A 704 -8.47 -2.47 21.45
CA TYR A 704 -8.74 -2.07 20.08
C TYR A 704 -9.35 -3.23 19.27
N ALA A 705 -8.69 -4.39 19.27
CA ALA A 705 -9.20 -5.59 18.59
C ALA A 705 -10.61 -5.99 19.09
N ASN A 706 -10.87 -5.89 20.40
CA ASN A 706 -12.19 -6.15 20.98
C ASN A 706 -13.28 -5.11 20.61
N ARG A 707 -12.94 -3.99 19.95
CA ARG A 707 -13.91 -3.01 19.44
C ARG A 707 -14.19 -3.22 17.95
N ASN A 708 -13.14 -3.53 17.19
CA ASN A 708 -13.20 -3.52 15.73
C ASN A 708 -13.47 -4.90 15.13
N VAL A 709 -13.16 -6.01 15.82
CA VAL A 709 -13.56 -7.36 15.40
C VAL A 709 -15.02 -7.63 15.80
N PRO A 710 -16.02 -7.59 14.89
CA PRO A 710 -17.44 -7.56 15.28
C PRO A 710 -18.08 -8.96 15.38
N ARG A 711 -17.32 -10.03 15.08
CA ARG A 711 -17.80 -11.41 14.92
C ARG A 711 -16.79 -12.42 15.45
N CYS A 712 -17.30 -13.60 15.80
CA CYS A 712 -16.46 -14.75 16.09
C CYS A 712 -15.91 -15.35 14.79
N LEU A 713 -14.59 -15.57 14.76
CA LEU A 713 -13.84 -16.12 13.63
C LEU A 713 -14.31 -17.54 13.26
N SER A 714 -14.43 -17.82 11.96
CA SER A 714 -14.63 -19.18 11.43
C SER A 714 -13.39 -20.06 11.66
N SER A 715 -13.51 -21.38 11.50
CA SER A 715 -12.35 -22.30 11.55
C SER A 715 -11.29 -21.95 10.49
N GLN A 716 -11.71 -21.58 9.28
CA GLN A 716 -10.79 -21.20 8.22
C GLN A 716 -10.05 -19.88 8.55
N GLN A 717 -10.75 -18.90 9.13
CA GLN A 717 -10.12 -17.67 9.63
C GLN A 717 -9.22 -17.92 10.84
N ARG A 718 -9.58 -18.84 11.75
CA ARG A 718 -8.73 -19.24 12.87
C ARG A 718 -7.42 -19.85 12.37
N GLN A 719 -7.49 -20.79 11.44
CA GLN A 719 -6.32 -21.41 10.82
C GLN A 719 -5.47 -20.37 10.07
N GLN A 720 -6.09 -19.42 9.35
CA GLN A 720 -5.44 -18.29 8.69
C GLN A 720 -4.71 -17.34 9.68
N PHE A 721 -5.19 -17.23 10.92
CA PHE A 721 -4.55 -16.47 12.00
C PHE A 721 -3.79 -17.35 13.01
N PHE A 722 -3.45 -18.60 12.65
CA PHE A 722 -2.74 -19.58 13.49
C PHE A 722 -3.38 -19.86 14.88
N LEU A 723 -4.68 -19.58 15.03
CA LEU A 723 -5.47 -19.88 16.21
C LEU A 723 -6.03 -21.31 16.13
N SER A 724 -6.06 -22.03 17.25
CA SER A 724 -6.64 -23.37 17.29
C SER A 724 -8.16 -23.37 17.02
N ASP A 725 -8.62 -24.44 16.40
CA ASP A 725 -10.04 -24.80 16.38
C ASP A 725 -10.53 -25.08 17.80
N SER A 726 -11.48 -24.29 18.27
CA SER A 726 -12.04 -24.39 19.62
C SER A 726 -13.04 -25.54 19.72
N ASP A 727 -13.12 -26.20 20.88
CA ASP A 727 -14.05 -27.30 21.21
C ASP A 727 -15.50 -27.06 20.73
N THR A 728 -15.95 -25.80 20.76
CA THR A 728 -17.23 -25.33 20.22
C THR A 728 -17.52 -25.81 18.80
N GLN A 729 -16.54 -25.79 17.89
CA GLN A 729 -16.74 -26.20 16.49
C GLN A 729 -16.85 -27.71 16.36
N THR A 730 -16.05 -28.46 17.11
CA THR A 730 -16.17 -29.93 17.23
C THR A 730 -17.58 -30.32 17.71
N LEU A 731 -18.10 -29.61 18.73
CA LEU A 731 -19.44 -29.83 19.26
C LEU A 731 -20.55 -29.43 18.26
N ILE A 732 -20.35 -28.40 17.44
CA ILE A 732 -21.27 -28.02 16.36
C ILE A 732 -21.31 -29.10 15.28
N ALA A 733 -20.16 -29.54 14.76
CA ALA A 733 -20.09 -30.58 13.72
C ALA A 733 -20.62 -31.94 14.20
N GLU A 734 -20.39 -32.30 15.47
CA GLU A 734 -21.05 -33.45 16.08
C GLU A 734 -22.57 -33.26 16.19
N GLY A 735 -23.04 -32.06 16.58
CA GLY A 735 -24.45 -31.71 16.65
C GLY A 735 -25.17 -31.81 15.31
N GLU A 736 -24.56 -31.30 14.23
CA GLU A 736 -25.07 -31.40 12.86
C GLU A 736 -25.22 -32.86 12.42
N ARG A 737 -24.17 -33.66 12.61
CA ARG A 737 -24.18 -35.09 12.27
C ARG A 737 -25.22 -35.87 13.08
N LEU A 738 -25.43 -35.53 14.35
CA LEU A 738 -26.47 -36.15 15.19
C LEU A 738 -27.88 -35.75 14.74
N ALA A 739 -28.09 -34.49 14.36
CA ALA A 739 -29.37 -34.00 13.84
C ALA A 739 -29.76 -34.67 12.51
N GLN A 740 -28.81 -34.80 11.58
CA GLN A 740 -28.99 -35.51 10.31
C GLN A 740 -29.37 -36.99 10.52
N ASN A 741 -28.76 -37.65 11.51
CA ASN A 741 -29.05 -39.05 11.87
C ASN A 741 -30.31 -39.24 12.74
N GLY A 742 -31.13 -38.19 12.94
CA GLY A 742 -32.38 -38.27 13.72
C GLY A 742 -32.19 -38.33 15.25
N GLN A 743 -30.98 -38.13 15.75
CA GLN A 743 -30.65 -38.23 17.18
C GLN A 743 -30.80 -36.86 17.88
N PHE A 744 -32.03 -36.34 17.84
CA PHE A 744 -32.32 -34.93 18.14
C PHE A 744 -31.89 -34.49 19.54
N ASP A 745 -32.20 -35.25 20.60
CA ASP A 745 -31.81 -34.88 21.97
C ASP A 745 -30.28 -34.80 22.15
N ALA A 746 -29.55 -35.73 21.53
CA ALA A 746 -28.09 -35.73 21.55
C ALA A 746 -27.50 -34.53 20.79
N ALA A 747 -28.09 -34.17 19.64
CA ALA A 747 -27.74 -32.96 18.89
C ALA A 747 -28.00 -31.69 19.71
N ILE A 748 -29.19 -31.59 20.33
CA ILE A 748 -29.59 -30.47 21.18
C ILE A 748 -28.63 -30.32 22.38
N ILE A 749 -28.18 -31.41 23.00
CA ILE A 749 -27.17 -31.39 24.07
C ILE A 749 -25.83 -30.83 23.57
N LYS A 750 -25.34 -31.29 22.40
CA LYS A 750 -24.08 -30.80 21.81
C LYS A 750 -24.14 -29.30 21.47
N TYR A 751 -25.24 -28.84 20.88
CA TYR A 751 -25.45 -27.41 20.62
C TYR A 751 -25.62 -26.58 21.90
N LYS A 752 -26.27 -27.11 22.95
CA LYS A 752 -26.36 -26.45 24.27
C LYS A 752 -24.98 -26.34 24.95
N ALA A 753 -24.10 -27.33 24.77
CA ALA A 753 -22.71 -27.26 25.24
C ALA A 753 -21.88 -26.22 24.45
N ALA A 754 -21.97 -26.22 23.11
CA ALA A 754 -21.34 -25.21 22.26
C ALA A 754 -21.79 -23.78 22.65
N ARG A 755 -23.07 -23.59 22.97
CA ARG A 755 -23.64 -22.32 23.45
C ARG A 755 -23.12 -21.87 24.81
N GLN A 756 -22.68 -22.80 25.68
CA GLN A 756 -22.06 -22.45 26.98
C GLN A 756 -20.58 -22.07 26.84
N LEU A 757 -19.84 -22.73 25.94
CA LEU A 757 -18.42 -22.45 25.70
C LEU A 757 -18.17 -21.17 24.90
N THR A 758 -19.17 -20.63 24.21
CA THR A 758 -18.96 -19.52 23.26
C THR A 758 -20.15 -18.55 23.22
N HIS A 759 -19.96 -17.39 23.86
CA HIS A 759 -21.00 -16.38 24.13
C HIS A 759 -21.59 -15.70 22.86
N CYS A 760 -21.05 -15.97 21.68
CA CYS A 760 -21.56 -15.49 20.39
C CYS A 760 -22.45 -16.52 19.65
N PHE A 761 -22.55 -17.76 20.11
CA PHE A 761 -23.43 -18.78 19.51
C PHE A 761 -24.90 -18.50 19.90
N LYS A 762 -25.57 -17.70 19.07
CA LYS A 762 -26.87 -17.06 19.37
C LYS A 762 -28.11 -17.73 18.78
N CYS A 763 -27.98 -18.83 18.01
CA CYS A 763 -29.16 -19.56 17.57
C CYS A 763 -29.83 -20.29 18.74
N ASP A 764 -31.09 -20.69 18.54
CA ASP A 764 -31.70 -21.66 19.44
C ASP A 764 -31.33 -23.09 19.01
N PRO A 765 -30.73 -23.91 19.90
CA PRO A 765 -30.38 -25.29 19.62
C PRO A 765 -31.55 -26.14 19.08
N GLU A 766 -32.76 -25.89 19.56
CA GLU A 766 -33.92 -26.74 19.24
C GLU A 766 -34.50 -26.37 17.86
N ASP A 767 -34.49 -25.09 17.49
CA ASP A 767 -34.86 -24.67 16.14
C ASP A 767 -33.78 -25.00 15.10
N THR A 768 -32.50 -24.95 15.48
CA THR A 768 -31.37 -25.32 14.60
C THR A 768 -31.46 -26.80 14.21
N VAL A 769 -31.69 -27.68 15.19
CA VAL A 769 -31.86 -29.12 14.95
C VAL A 769 -33.11 -29.43 14.12
N LYS A 770 -34.24 -28.73 14.35
CA LYS A 770 -35.44 -28.86 13.50
C LYS A 770 -35.18 -28.46 12.05
N GLN A 771 -34.48 -27.34 11.81
CA GLN A 771 -34.16 -26.88 10.44
C GLN A 771 -33.31 -27.90 9.67
N ILE A 772 -32.27 -28.44 10.31
CA ILE A 772 -31.40 -29.47 9.72
C ILE A 772 -32.21 -30.74 9.40
N ALA A 773 -32.99 -31.23 10.37
CA ALA A 773 -33.79 -32.44 10.23
C ALA A 773 -34.89 -32.31 9.17
N ALA A 774 -35.58 -31.16 9.10
CA ALA A 774 -36.60 -30.90 8.08
C ALA A 774 -35.97 -30.74 6.69
N SER A 775 -34.83 -30.05 6.57
CA SER A 775 -34.06 -29.93 5.33
C SER A 775 -33.66 -31.30 4.78
N GLU A 776 -33.21 -32.21 5.66
CA GLU A 776 -32.81 -33.56 5.24
C GLU A 776 -34.00 -34.43 4.80
N GLN A 777 -35.17 -34.29 5.45
CA GLN A 777 -36.40 -34.90 4.93
C GLN A 777 -36.82 -34.31 3.57
N VAL A 778 -36.58 -33.02 3.30
CA VAL A 778 -36.79 -32.43 1.96
C VAL A 778 -35.78 -32.97 0.93
N ASN A 779 -34.51 -33.14 1.30
CA ASN A 779 -33.49 -33.73 0.42
C ASN A 779 -33.80 -35.19 0.08
N LYS A 780 -34.24 -35.97 1.08
CA LYS A 780 -34.74 -37.33 0.87
C LYS A 780 -35.97 -37.33 -0.04
N GLY A 781 -36.99 -36.52 0.25
CA GLY A 781 -38.20 -36.46 -0.58
C GLY A 781 -37.93 -36.04 -2.03
N ARG A 782 -36.97 -35.14 -2.26
CA ARG A 782 -36.46 -34.81 -3.60
C ARG A 782 -35.83 -36.03 -4.27
N THR A 783 -34.98 -36.75 -3.55
CA THR A 783 -34.29 -37.95 -4.04
C THR A 783 -35.27 -39.07 -4.39
N ASP A 784 -36.23 -39.36 -3.51
CA ASP A 784 -37.26 -40.38 -3.70
C ASP A 784 -38.16 -40.04 -4.90
N ALA A 785 -38.58 -38.78 -5.06
CA ALA A 785 -39.34 -38.32 -6.23
C ALA A 785 -38.52 -38.43 -7.53
N VAL A 786 -37.24 -38.08 -7.48
CA VAL A 786 -36.26 -38.24 -8.57
C VAL A 786 -35.98 -39.72 -8.87
N GLN A 787 -36.24 -40.66 -7.95
CA GLN A 787 -36.22 -42.09 -8.20
C GLN A 787 -37.59 -42.66 -8.66
N GLY A 788 -38.64 -41.83 -8.73
CA GLY A 788 -40.00 -42.23 -9.10
C GLY A 788 -40.82 -42.82 -7.95
N GLN A 789 -40.31 -42.81 -6.72
CA GLN A 789 -40.98 -43.30 -5.52
C GLN A 789 -41.89 -42.22 -4.94
N ILE A 790 -42.97 -41.91 -5.66
CA ILE A 790 -43.87 -40.77 -5.37
C ILE A 790 -44.40 -40.79 -3.93
N ASP A 791 -44.85 -41.95 -3.45
CA ASP A 791 -45.47 -42.05 -2.12
C ASP A 791 -44.44 -41.91 -0.99
N ALA A 792 -43.22 -42.46 -1.18
CA ALA A 792 -42.11 -42.25 -0.25
C ALA A 792 -41.68 -40.77 -0.19
N ALA A 793 -41.65 -40.09 -1.35
CA ALA A 793 -41.39 -38.67 -1.43
C ALA A 793 -42.47 -37.83 -0.72
N ILE A 794 -43.74 -38.16 -0.90
CA ILE A 794 -44.87 -37.51 -0.21
C ILE A 794 -44.74 -37.71 1.31
N VAL A 795 -44.39 -38.90 1.79
CA VAL A 795 -44.15 -39.16 3.22
C VAL A 795 -42.97 -38.32 3.74
N ALA A 796 -41.84 -38.29 3.02
CA ALA A 796 -40.67 -37.50 3.42
C ALA A 796 -40.98 -35.98 3.45
N PHE A 797 -41.70 -35.44 2.46
CA PHE A 797 -42.13 -34.03 2.48
C PHE A 797 -43.11 -33.74 3.63
N ASN A 798 -44.09 -34.61 3.90
CA ASN A 798 -44.97 -34.46 5.07
C ASN A 798 -44.19 -34.47 6.39
N ASN A 799 -43.22 -35.38 6.55
CA ASN A 799 -42.36 -35.43 7.72
C ASN A 799 -41.57 -34.12 7.91
N ALA A 800 -41.05 -33.53 6.84
CA ALA A 800 -40.37 -32.23 6.90
C ALA A 800 -41.27 -31.13 7.47
N GLN A 801 -42.55 -31.09 7.07
CA GLN A 801 -43.52 -30.09 7.54
C GLN A 801 -43.98 -30.33 8.98
N GLN A 802 -43.95 -31.58 9.47
CA GLN A 802 -44.18 -31.90 10.87
C GLN A 802 -42.99 -31.54 11.77
N ILE A 803 -41.75 -31.67 11.26
CA ILE A 803 -40.52 -31.32 11.99
C ILE A 803 -40.32 -29.80 12.07
N ASP A 804 -40.57 -29.07 10.97
CA ASP A 804 -40.53 -27.61 10.95
C ASP A 804 -41.71 -27.04 10.15
N SER A 805 -42.65 -26.43 10.86
CA SER A 805 -43.86 -25.80 10.30
C SER A 805 -43.60 -24.58 9.42
N ARG A 806 -42.34 -24.12 9.33
CA ARG A 806 -41.90 -23.11 8.35
C ARG A 806 -41.77 -23.70 6.95
N VAL A 807 -41.64 -25.02 6.80
CA VAL A 807 -41.60 -25.71 5.50
C VAL A 807 -42.99 -25.68 4.87
N LYS A 808 -43.15 -24.83 3.84
CA LYS A 808 -44.40 -24.71 3.06
C LYS A 808 -44.21 -25.34 1.69
N LEU A 809 -44.54 -26.63 1.61
CA LEU A 809 -44.60 -27.42 0.39
C LEU A 809 -46.04 -27.94 0.21
N GLU A 810 -46.37 -28.30 -1.03
CA GLU A 810 -47.56 -29.07 -1.39
C GLU A 810 -47.07 -30.48 -1.78
N PRO A 811 -47.07 -31.47 -0.86
CA PRO A 811 -46.29 -32.71 -1.03
C PRO A 811 -46.58 -33.48 -2.32
N GLU A 812 -47.86 -33.69 -2.67
CA GLU A 812 -48.25 -34.40 -3.89
C GLU A 812 -47.82 -33.66 -5.17
N TYR A 813 -48.09 -32.34 -5.22
CA TYR A 813 -47.76 -31.51 -6.37
C TYR A 813 -46.24 -31.46 -6.57
N TYR A 814 -45.48 -31.26 -5.50
CA TYR A 814 -44.03 -31.12 -5.56
C TYR A 814 -43.34 -32.45 -5.93
N ALA A 815 -43.77 -33.57 -5.34
CA ALA A 815 -43.26 -34.90 -5.69
C ALA A 815 -43.55 -35.26 -7.16
N ARG A 816 -44.79 -35.08 -7.62
CA ARG A 816 -45.17 -35.37 -9.02
C ARG A 816 -44.46 -34.44 -10.01
N LYS A 817 -44.26 -33.15 -9.68
CA LYS A 817 -43.52 -32.18 -10.51
C LYS A 817 -42.06 -32.58 -10.70
N LEU A 818 -41.37 -33.00 -9.63
CA LEU A 818 -39.96 -33.44 -9.70
C LEU A 818 -39.81 -34.72 -10.53
N ALA A 819 -40.71 -35.69 -10.34
CA ALA A 819 -40.72 -36.93 -11.13
C ALA A 819 -41.03 -36.69 -12.62
N ALA A 820 -41.95 -35.77 -12.92
CA ALA A 820 -42.28 -35.38 -14.29
C ALA A 820 -41.10 -34.70 -15.00
N ALA A 821 -40.42 -33.75 -14.35
CA ALA A 821 -39.23 -33.09 -14.90
C ALA A 821 -38.16 -34.11 -15.34
N LYS A 822 -37.89 -35.13 -14.52
CA LYS A 822 -36.92 -36.19 -14.85
C LYS A 822 -37.36 -37.13 -15.98
N ARG A 823 -38.67 -37.27 -16.25
CA ARG A 823 -39.16 -38.01 -17.43
C ARG A 823 -38.89 -37.23 -18.71
N VAL A 824 -39.13 -35.91 -18.69
CA VAL A 824 -38.80 -34.99 -19.79
C VAL A 824 -37.29 -35.00 -20.08
N ASP A 825 -36.43 -34.90 -19.05
CA ASP A 825 -34.96 -35.01 -19.19
C ASP A 825 -34.49 -36.37 -19.75
N LYS A 826 -35.33 -37.41 -19.67
CA LYS A 826 -35.08 -38.74 -20.24
C LYS A 826 -35.73 -38.96 -21.62
N GLY A 827 -36.28 -37.91 -22.23
CA GLY A 827 -36.94 -37.99 -23.54
C GLY A 827 -38.26 -38.79 -23.52
N GLN A 828 -38.89 -38.94 -22.36
CA GLN A 828 -40.20 -39.57 -22.21
C GLN A 828 -41.28 -38.50 -22.06
N THR A 829 -42.15 -38.41 -23.07
CA THR A 829 -43.36 -37.55 -23.09
C THR A 829 -44.46 -38.10 -22.20
#